data_AF-A0A5N5SUL7-F1
#
_entry.id   AF-A0A5N5SUL7-F1
#
_cell.length_a   1.000
_cell.length_b   1.000
_cell.length_c   1.000
_cell.angle_alpha   90.00
_cell.angle_beta   90.00
_cell.angle_gamma   90.00
#
_symmetry.space_group_name_H-M   'P 1'
#
loop_
_entity.id
_entity.type
_entity.pdbx_description
1 polymer ?
#
loop_
_entity_poly.entity_id
_entity_poly.type
_entity_poly.pdbx_seq_one_letter_code
_entity_poly.pdbx_strand_id
1 'polypeptide(L)'
;MADSPDTLQDILIDYIASNLTEVCTVHYNEDGTTKLIFRDPNAFVHQKIANILLKTVDRKCELDDVVMTLFDPAVLRLNYVTIHNSSNLSCLGLKVFKNHNLSSVEIWGLTSICVNDLVSCFSDWTLNNIVSLSLHGSVFCTYASPCEEDEEVKAKLRVKNGLKKKSNIWSKTGNVLKSSPNSESDQALASASNFERRQVASVKLPAVYVGLCKLKSLKALNLSDTNITSPALLHICTDLQYLTSLDISNCNKIESVEFLKLRKSTLKSLNMYNLKVLMMEETEDALLELKELLFLDISKNKCRPDHPLARLVSSHSVVPRLLRNPNFVPKIESIDISCQEEVVADDLTAFITNHSKLSFLGLMSMLCYEKCVFQLPRGCIVTGIATSGQLLEGLKRYPRRKEYVPKILYEIFTLASDFYAPRPDIIKMILPVMNEHKQEPPIQLAGTACLYNLTKGVMGEGVHPHILKSVVHATLTAMNNFPYHPQLQKNALLTLCCDRILHDVSFDKFWCAKLVLDCLLSFNDQTTDRMAVAICSILAAKISTSQTALLGASNLYMLKLLRIVQKRMEDGIVDITLKFTLSALWNLTDESPATCEVFLAEKGLQLFLQLLETFPRDAAVETKVLGLLNNIAEVSRLRISLINKNFITQLRYFAAGIVAHLVCAGHDCWRDSGVSRETLLTELGEVVMGWSQPKEEMVAYRSFQPFIPLLMALDKPQVQLWAVWALHHVTTKNSSRYCPMLIREGVDDVLKEINRGPRS
;
A
#
# COMPACT_ATOMS: atom_id res chain seq x y z
N MET A 1 20.14 4.32 -15.19
CA MET A 1 19.80 5.76 -15.18
C MET A 1 19.32 6.09 -13.77
N ALA A 2 20.01 7.00 -13.08
CA ALA A 2 19.49 7.60 -11.86
C ALA A 2 18.34 8.54 -12.27
N ASP A 3 17.16 8.38 -11.68
CA ASP A 3 16.04 9.29 -11.95
C ASP A 3 16.42 10.69 -11.48
N SER A 4 16.05 11.70 -12.27
CA SER A 4 16.09 13.09 -11.82
C SER A 4 15.20 13.24 -10.57
N PRO A 5 15.59 14.08 -9.60
CA PRO A 5 14.74 14.42 -8.47
C PRO A 5 13.39 14.99 -8.95
N ASP A 6 12.35 14.85 -8.12
CA ASP A 6 11.05 15.46 -8.36
C ASP A 6 11.22 16.95 -8.70
N THR A 7 10.46 17.43 -9.68
CA THR A 7 10.59 18.83 -10.08
C THR A 7 10.06 19.73 -8.97
N LEU A 8 10.53 20.97 -8.89
CA LEU A 8 9.98 21.96 -7.96
C LEU A 8 8.46 22.12 -8.13
N GLN A 9 7.97 21.98 -9.37
CA GLN A 9 6.54 22.00 -9.67
C GLN A 9 5.81 20.86 -8.95
N ASP A 10 6.33 19.63 -9.04
CA ASP A 10 5.72 18.46 -8.40
C ASP A 10 5.71 18.63 -6.89
N ILE A 11 6.82 19.07 -6.29
CA ILE A 11 6.94 19.33 -4.86
C ILE A 11 5.93 20.40 -4.39
N LEU A 12 5.75 21.49 -5.15
CA LEU A 12 4.82 22.56 -4.80
C LEU A 12 3.36 22.12 -4.92
N ILE A 13 3.01 21.39 -5.99
CA ILE A 13 1.66 20.83 -6.14
C ILE A 13 1.37 19.83 -5.02
N ASP A 14 2.35 19.00 -4.70
CA ASP A 14 2.29 18.00 -3.62
C ASP A 14 2.05 18.67 -2.26
N TYR A 15 2.74 19.79 -2.00
CA TYR A 15 2.56 20.61 -0.81
C TYR A 15 1.16 21.26 -0.75
N ILE A 16 0.71 21.91 -1.82
CA ILE A 16 -0.61 22.57 -1.88
C ILE A 16 -1.71 21.54 -1.62
N ALA A 17 -1.65 20.39 -2.29
CA ALA A 17 -2.64 19.32 -2.12
C ALA A 17 -2.66 18.77 -0.69
N SER A 18 -1.50 18.61 -0.04
CA SER A 18 -1.42 18.13 1.34
C SER A 18 -1.83 19.15 2.40
N ASN A 19 -1.84 20.44 2.07
CA ASN A 19 -2.01 21.53 3.04
C ASN A 19 -3.13 22.50 2.64
N LEU A 20 -4.22 22.00 2.04
CA LEU A 20 -5.36 22.82 1.60
C LEU A 20 -5.90 23.74 2.71
N THR A 21 -5.90 23.29 3.97
CA THR A 21 -6.35 24.09 5.13
C THR A 21 -5.43 25.28 5.44
N GLU A 22 -4.15 25.21 5.07
CA GLU A 22 -3.18 26.30 5.24
C GLU A 22 -3.26 27.32 4.11
N VAL A 23 -3.53 26.87 2.87
CA VAL A 23 -3.50 27.72 1.67
C VAL A 23 -4.88 28.25 1.26
N CYS A 24 -5.96 27.64 1.73
CA CYS A 24 -7.34 28.03 1.45
C CYS A 24 -8.09 28.46 2.73
N THR A 25 -9.25 29.10 2.53
CA THR A 25 -10.22 29.46 3.56
C THR A 25 -11.62 29.11 3.10
N VAL A 26 -12.49 28.79 4.05
CA VAL A 26 -13.89 28.47 3.80
C VAL A 26 -14.71 29.77 3.79
N HIS A 27 -15.46 29.99 2.72
CA HIS A 27 -16.40 31.10 2.55
C HIS A 27 -17.84 30.58 2.59
N TYR A 28 -18.68 31.22 3.41
CA TYR A 28 -20.11 30.89 3.52
C TYR A 28 -20.91 31.89 2.70
N ASN A 29 -21.66 31.39 1.72
CA ASN A 29 -22.53 32.21 0.89
C ASN A 29 -23.88 32.47 1.58
N GLU A 30 -24.57 33.52 1.16
CA GLU A 30 -25.88 33.92 1.69
C GLU A 30 -26.98 32.87 1.45
N ASP A 31 -26.81 32.01 0.45
CA ASP A 31 -27.70 30.89 0.12
C ASP A 31 -27.46 29.64 0.98
N GLY A 32 -26.58 29.73 1.98
CA GLY A 32 -26.20 28.62 2.87
C GLY A 32 -25.19 27.65 2.27
N THR A 33 -24.71 27.88 1.05
CA THR A 33 -23.67 27.04 0.43
C THR A 33 -22.28 27.42 0.93
N THR A 34 -21.40 26.42 1.00
CA THR A 34 -20.01 26.60 1.47
C THR A 34 -19.06 26.48 0.28
N LYS A 35 -18.11 27.40 0.15
CA LYS A 35 -17.07 27.40 -0.89
C LYS A 35 -15.67 27.42 -0.28
N LEU A 36 -14.75 26.70 -0.90
CA LEU A 36 -13.33 26.75 -0.58
C LEU A 36 -12.63 27.69 -1.58
N ILE A 37 -11.95 28.71 -1.07
CA ILE A 37 -11.23 29.71 -1.88
C ILE A 37 -9.79 29.85 -1.42
N PHE A 38 -8.88 30.20 -2.33
CA PHE A 38 -7.50 30.53 -1.94
C PHE A 38 -7.49 31.77 -1.03
N ARG A 39 -6.55 31.79 -0.08
CA ARG A 39 -6.34 32.94 0.81
C ARG A 39 -5.89 34.20 0.07
N ASP A 40 -5.15 34.02 -1.03
CA ASP A 40 -4.80 35.13 -1.93
C ASP A 40 -5.93 35.33 -2.96
N PRO A 41 -6.65 36.48 -2.92
CA PRO A 41 -7.73 36.76 -3.86
C PRO A 41 -7.26 36.95 -5.31
N ASN A 42 -5.96 37.15 -5.55
CA ASN A 42 -5.38 37.28 -6.88
C ASN A 42 -4.81 35.95 -7.41
N ALA A 43 -4.96 34.86 -6.67
CA ALA A 43 -4.46 33.56 -7.08
C ALA A 43 -5.12 33.12 -8.40
N PHE A 44 -4.29 32.88 -9.41
CA PHE A 44 -4.70 32.29 -10.68
C PHE A 44 -3.73 31.19 -11.07
N VAL A 45 -4.27 30.00 -11.35
CA VAL A 45 -3.47 28.81 -11.66
C VAL A 45 -3.72 28.41 -13.11
N HIS A 46 -2.62 28.35 -13.87
CA HIS A 46 -2.67 27.96 -15.27
C HIS A 46 -3.30 26.56 -15.45
N GLN A 47 -4.07 26.38 -16.52
CA GLN A 47 -4.89 25.18 -16.77
C GLN A 47 -4.12 23.85 -16.64
N LYS A 48 -2.88 23.78 -17.13
CA LYS A 48 -2.03 22.57 -16.99
C LYS A 48 -1.79 22.21 -15.52
N ILE A 49 -1.52 23.21 -14.68
CA ILE A 49 -1.28 23.02 -13.25
C ILE A 49 -2.58 22.71 -12.52
N ALA A 50 -3.70 23.35 -12.90
CA ALA A 50 -5.01 23.07 -12.35
C ALA A 50 -5.42 21.59 -12.52
N ASN A 51 -5.21 21.03 -13.71
CA ASN A 51 -5.50 19.62 -13.99
C ASN A 51 -4.63 18.67 -13.13
N ILE A 52 -3.32 18.98 -12.99
CA ILE A 52 -2.40 18.18 -12.15
C ILE A 52 -2.80 18.31 -10.68
N LEU A 53 -3.13 19.52 -10.22
CA LEU A 53 -3.56 19.77 -8.85
C LEU A 53 -4.83 18.99 -8.51
N LEU A 54 -5.85 18.98 -9.37
CA LEU A 54 -7.06 18.18 -9.16
C LEU A 54 -6.73 16.70 -8.97
N LYS A 55 -5.89 16.16 -9.85
CA LYS A 55 -5.44 14.76 -9.79
C LYS A 55 -4.61 14.45 -8.54
N THR A 56 -3.81 15.40 -8.07
CA THR A 56 -3.01 15.24 -6.85
C THR A 56 -3.89 15.33 -5.60
N VAL A 57 -4.86 16.24 -5.58
CA VAL A 57 -5.85 16.36 -4.50
C VAL A 57 -6.69 15.09 -4.41
N ASP A 58 -7.21 14.57 -5.54
CA ASP A 58 -7.93 13.28 -5.63
C ASP A 58 -7.15 12.11 -5.01
N ARG A 59 -5.82 12.08 -5.17
CA ARG A 59 -4.97 11.00 -4.66
C ARG A 59 -4.63 11.13 -3.17
N LYS A 60 -4.61 12.36 -2.64
CA LYS A 60 -4.08 12.65 -1.30
C LYS A 60 -5.15 12.99 -0.28
N CYS A 61 -6.26 13.55 -0.74
CA CYS A 61 -7.37 14.01 0.06
C CYS A 61 -8.63 13.29 -0.38
N GLU A 62 -9.59 13.14 0.52
CA GLU A 62 -10.94 12.75 0.11
C GLU A 62 -11.57 13.96 -0.61
N LEU A 63 -11.69 13.88 -1.94
CA LEU A 63 -12.42 14.88 -2.70
C LEU A 63 -13.90 14.87 -2.27
N ASP A 64 -14.41 16.03 -1.90
CA ASP A 64 -15.82 16.26 -1.58
C ASP A 64 -16.38 17.46 -2.36
N ASP A 65 -17.68 17.70 -2.23
CA ASP A 65 -18.36 18.79 -2.92
C ASP A 65 -17.78 20.17 -2.59
N VAL A 66 -17.26 20.37 -1.37
CA VAL A 66 -16.69 21.65 -0.92
C VAL A 66 -15.33 21.88 -1.56
N VAL A 67 -14.45 20.87 -1.58
CA VAL A 67 -13.14 20.95 -2.25
C VAL A 67 -13.32 21.16 -3.75
N MET A 68 -14.34 20.57 -4.38
CA MET A 68 -14.63 20.79 -5.80
C MET A 68 -14.91 22.26 -6.13
N THR A 69 -15.47 23.05 -5.19
CA THR A 69 -15.71 24.49 -5.41
C THR A 69 -14.43 25.32 -5.59
N LEU A 70 -13.27 24.80 -5.14
CA LEU A 70 -11.97 25.43 -5.37
C LEU A 70 -11.66 25.54 -6.86
N PHE A 71 -12.15 24.60 -7.68
CA PHE A 71 -11.91 24.54 -9.11
C PHE A 71 -12.84 25.45 -9.92
N ASP A 72 -13.09 26.66 -9.43
CA ASP A 72 -13.82 27.69 -10.16
C ASP A 72 -12.97 28.19 -11.36
N PRO A 73 -13.51 28.31 -12.58
CA PRO A 73 -12.76 28.75 -13.76
C PRO A 73 -12.20 30.18 -13.69
N ALA A 74 -12.65 31.01 -12.74
CA ALA A 74 -12.02 32.30 -12.45
C ALA A 74 -10.60 32.12 -11.90
N VAL A 75 -10.33 31.00 -11.20
CA VAL A 75 -9.08 30.75 -10.48
C VAL A 75 -8.32 29.54 -11.04
N LEU A 76 -9.01 28.42 -11.24
CA LEU A 76 -8.48 27.11 -11.60
C LEU A 76 -9.23 26.57 -12.82
N ARG A 77 -8.74 26.86 -14.03
CA ARG A 77 -9.38 26.41 -15.28
C ARG A 77 -9.07 24.96 -15.58
N LEU A 78 -10.10 24.14 -15.80
CA LEU A 78 -9.96 22.74 -16.14
C LEU A 78 -10.23 22.49 -17.63
N ASN A 79 -9.60 21.44 -18.16
CA ASN A 79 -9.88 20.89 -19.51
C ASN A 79 -9.80 19.36 -19.49
N TYR A 80 -8.88 18.82 -18.68
CA TYR A 80 -8.74 17.40 -18.40
C TYR A 80 -9.10 17.16 -16.94
N VAL A 81 -10.10 16.31 -16.72
CA VAL A 81 -10.54 15.92 -15.38
C VAL A 81 -10.22 14.44 -15.18
N THR A 82 -9.54 14.11 -14.09
CA THR A 82 -9.32 12.73 -13.64
C THR A 82 -9.67 12.65 -12.16
N ILE A 83 -10.64 11.80 -11.82
CA ILE A 83 -11.11 11.55 -10.44
C ILE A 83 -11.14 10.03 -10.24
N HIS A 84 -10.33 9.51 -9.32
CA HIS A 84 -10.24 8.09 -9.03
C HIS A 84 -11.16 7.66 -7.88
N ASN A 85 -11.57 8.59 -7.01
CA ASN A 85 -12.50 8.31 -5.94
C ASN A 85 -13.67 9.32 -5.93
N SER A 86 -14.76 8.97 -6.62
CA SER A 86 -15.97 9.82 -6.66
C SER A 86 -17.03 9.45 -5.61
N SER A 87 -16.73 8.60 -4.62
CA SER A 87 -17.73 8.12 -3.66
C SER A 87 -18.39 9.23 -2.86
N ASN A 88 -17.65 10.32 -2.60
CA ASN A 88 -18.06 11.44 -1.76
C ASN A 88 -18.55 12.64 -2.59
N LEU A 89 -18.60 12.53 -3.91
CA LEU A 89 -19.04 13.60 -4.81
C LEU A 89 -20.52 13.44 -5.15
N SER A 90 -21.28 14.53 -5.08
CA SER A 90 -22.67 14.59 -5.51
C SER A 90 -22.81 15.42 -6.79
N CYS A 91 -24.04 15.53 -7.30
CA CYS A 91 -24.35 16.43 -8.40
C CYS A 91 -23.97 17.89 -8.07
N LEU A 92 -23.99 18.30 -6.80
CA LEU A 92 -23.60 19.66 -6.38
C LEU A 92 -22.12 19.94 -6.62
N GLY A 93 -21.22 19.04 -6.23
CA GLY A 93 -19.79 19.19 -6.48
C GLY A 93 -19.45 19.17 -7.98
N LEU A 94 -20.10 18.30 -8.75
CA LEU A 94 -19.83 18.17 -10.19
C LEU A 94 -20.43 19.29 -11.04
N LYS A 95 -21.38 20.09 -10.52
CA LYS A 95 -21.90 21.29 -11.21
C LYS A 95 -20.80 22.27 -11.60
N VAL A 96 -19.64 22.23 -10.95
CA VAL A 96 -18.46 23.04 -11.35
C VAL A 96 -18.08 22.81 -12.82
N PHE A 97 -18.30 21.60 -13.36
CA PHE A 97 -18.03 21.28 -14.77
C PHE A 97 -18.88 22.07 -15.77
N LYS A 98 -20.03 22.63 -15.36
CA LYS A 98 -20.86 23.48 -16.22
C LYS A 98 -20.14 24.76 -16.62
N ASN A 99 -19.15 25.17 -15.84
CA ASN A 99 -18.41 26.40 -16.06
C ASN A 99 -17.05 26.15 -16.75
N HIS A 100 -16.76 24.91 -17.16
CA HIS A 100 -15.52 24.54 -17.84
C HIS A 100 -15.76 24.02 -19.27
N ASN A 101 -14.72 24.12 -20.09
CA ASN A 101 -14.68 23.58 -21.45
C ASN A 101 -13.82 22.31 -21.45
N LEU A 102 -14.45 21.18 -21.10
CA LEU A 102 -13.74 19.92 -20.88
C LEU A 102 -13.62 19.12 -22.18
N SER A 103 -12.39 18.75 -22.54
CA SER A 103 -12.16 17.88 -23.71
C SER A 103 -12.05 16.40 -23.31
N SER A 104 -11.74 16.13 -22.04
CA SER A 104 -11.59 14.77 -21.51
C SER A 104 -12.03 14.69 -20.06
N VAL A 105 -12.85 13.69 -19.75
CA VAL A 105 -13.30 13.42 -18.38
C VAL A 105 -13.09 11.96 -18.06
N GLU A 106 -12.38 11.67 -16.97
CA GLU A 106 -12.15 10.34 -16.45
C GLU A 106 -12.61 10.28 -14.99
N ILE A 107 -13.66 9.49 -14.75
CA ILE A 107 -14.26 9.31 -13.42
C ILE A 107 -14.36 7.81 -13.14
N TRP A 108 -13.88 7.42 -11.96
CA TRP A 108 -13.82 6.04 -11.51
C TRP A 108 -14.81 5.84 -10.36
N GLY A 109 -15.64 4.80 -10.47
CA GLY A 109 -16.53 4.39 -9.39
C GLY A 109 -17.59 5.44 -9.04
N LEU A 110 -18.23 6.06 -10.04
CA LEU A 110 -19.35 6.97 -9.80
C LEU A 110 -20.59 6.17 -9.36
N THR A 111 -20.77 6.07 -8.05
CA THR A 111 -21.83 5.26 -7.42
C THR A 111 -22.93 6.09 -6.76
N SER A 112 -22.62 7.34 -6.38
CA SER A 112 -23.52 8.27 -5.69
C SER A 112 -24.58 8.90 -6.60
N ILE A 113 -24.26 9.10 -7.88
CA ILE A 113 -25.15 9.67 -8.90
C ILE A 113 -25.06 8.83 -10.18
N CYS A 114 -26.05 8.97 -11.07
CA CYS A 114 -26.02 8.23 -12.34
C CYS A 114 -25.25 8.99 -13.43
N VAL A 115 -24.82 8.26 -14.47
CA VAL A 115 -24.11 8.83 -15.63
C VAL A 115 -24.88 9.98 -16.30
N ASN A 116 -26.20 9.92 -16.34
CA ASN A 116 -27.00 11.02 -16.90
C ASN A 116 -26.89 12.32 -16.09
N ASP A 117 -26.81 12.21 -14.76
CA ASP A 117 -26.68 13.37 -13.88
C ASP A 117 -25.31 14.04 -14.11
N LEU A 118 -24.26 13.23 -14.27
CA LEU A 118 -22.94 13.71 -14.68
C LEU A 118 -23.00 14.45 -16.02
N VAL A 119 -23.61 13.87 -17.05
CA VAL A 119 -23.73 14.53 -18.35
C VAL A 119 -24.53 15.83 -18.24
N SER A 120 -25.52 15.90 -17.35
CA SER A 120 -26.28 17.12 -17.08
C SER A 120 -25.46 18.23 -16.41
N CYS A 121 -24.31 17.87 -15.82
CA CYS A 121 -23.34 18.80 -15.24
C CYS A 121 -22.32 19.34 -16.25
N PHE A 122 -22.35 18.90 -17.51
CA PHE A 122 -21.45 19.44 -18.53
C PHE A 122 -21.97 20.75 -19.13
N SER A 123 -21.04 21.62 -19.51
CA SER A 123 -21.34 22.83 -20.28
C SER A 123 -21.82 22.49 -21.70
N ASP A 124 -22.54 23.40 -22.36
CA ASP A 124 -22.95 23.23 -23.76
C ASP A 124 -21.74 23.03 -24.68
N TRP A 125 -20.62 23.70 -24.38
CA TRP A 125 -19.38 23.49 -25.11
C TRP A 125 -18.87 22.06 -24.93
N THR A 126 -18.82 21.57 -23.69
CA THR A 126 -18.35 20.21 -23.37
C THR A 126 -19.23 19.15 -24.03
N LEU A 127 -20.56 19.29 -23.98
CA LEU A 127 -21.50 18.36 -24.62
C LEU A 127 -21.22 18.20 -26.13
N ASN A 128 -20.81 19.29 -26.80
CA ASN A 128 -20.54 19.31 -28.23
C ASN A 128 -19.08 19.00 -28.61
N ASN A 129 -18.13 19.08 -27.68
CA ASN A 129 -16.70 19.02 -28.00
C ASN A 129 -15.90 17.99 -27.21
N ILE A 130 -16.50 17.31 -26.22
CA ILE A 130 -15.80 16.27 -25.46
C ILE A 130 -15.34 15.15 -26.40
N VAL A 131 -14.05 14.80 -26.28
CA VAL A 131 -13.40 13.82 -27.16
C VAL A 131 -13.23 12.48 -26.45
N SER A 132 -13.02 12.51 -25.14
CA SER A 132 -12.81 11.30 -24.33
C SER A 132 -13.63 11.32 -23.05
N LEU A 133 -14.29 10.20 -22.75
CA LEU A 133 -15.06 10.00 -21.54
C LEU A 133 -14.79 8.59 -20.99
N SER A 134 -14.35 8.53 -19.75
CA SER A 134 -14.17 7.28 -19.00
C SER A 134 -15.08 7.26 -17.78
N LEU A 135 -15.87 6.19 -17.68
CA LEU A 135 -16.88 5.94 -16.64
C LEU A 135 -16.63 4.59 -15.97
N HIS A 136 -15.36 4.24 -15.79
CA HIS A 136 -14.95 2.97 -15.21
C HIS A 136 -15.67 2.70 -13.88
N GLY A 137 -16.30 1.54 -13.72
CA GLY A 137 -16.99 1.16 -12.48
C GLY A 137 -18.22 2.02 -12.12
N SER A 138 -18.71 2.87 -13.02
CA SER A 138 -19.83 3.79 -12.76
C SER A 138 -21.20 3.12 -12.86
N VAL A 139 -22.18 3.65 -12.11
CA VAL A 139 -23.55 3.14 -12.07
C VAL A 139 -24.44 3.92 -13.04
N PHE A 140 -25.25 3.17 -13.80
CA PHE A 140 -26.23 3.74 -14.72
C PHE A 140 -27.62 3.91 -14.06
N CYS A 141 -27.98 3.11 -13.06
CA CYS A 141 -29.30 3.18 -12.42
C CYS A 141 -29.39 4.26 -11.32
N THR A 142 -30.58 4.86 -11.14
CA THR A 142 -30.90 5.70 -9.98
C THR A 142 -31.17 4.84 -8.74
N TYR A 143 -30.30 4.87 -7.75
CA TYR A 143 -30.64 4.58 -6.36
C TYR A 143 -30.70 5.91 -5.57
N ALA A 144 -31.53 6.86 -6.02
CA ALA A 144 -31.80 8.06 -5.23
C ALA A 144 -33.16 8.65 -5.63
N SER A 145 -33.95 8.97 -4.61
CA SER A 145 -35.16 9.77 -4.68
C SER A 145 -34.96 11.06 -5.50
N PRO A 146 -35.99 11.52 -6.24
CA PRO A 146 -35.88 12.70 -7.09
C PRO A 146 -35.45 13.93 -6.29
N CYS A 147 -34.49 14.70 -6.82
CA CYS A 147 -34.11 16.02 -6.34
C CYS A 147 -35.35 16.93 -6.22
N GLU A 148 -35.50 17.60 -5.08
CA GLU A 148 -36.68 18.39 -4.69
C GLU A 148 -36.97 19.63 -5.54
N GLU A 149 -36.17 19.96 -6.56
CA GLU A 149 -36.40 21.16 -7.39
C GLU A 149 -37.44 20.96 -8.51
N ASP A 150 -37.87 19.71 -8.79
CA ASP A 150 -38.71 19.39 -9.96
C ASP A 150 -40.21 19.21 -9.61
N GLU A 151 -40.58 19.17 -8.32
CA GLU A 151 -41.98 19.12 -7.86
C GLU A 151 -42.63 20.51 -7.78
N GLU A 152 -41.88 21.60 -7.58
CA GLU A 152 -42.48 22.94 -7.52
C GLU A 152 -42.99 23.42 -8.89
N VAL A 153 -42.31 23.00 -9.97
CA VAL A 153 -42.72 23.29 -11.35
C VAL A 153 -43.90 22.40 -11.78
N LYS A 154 -43.93 21.12 -11.35
CA LYS A 154 -45.06 20.21 -11.59
C LYS A 154 -46.30 20.55 -10.76
N ALA A 155 -46.14 21.08 -9.56
CA ALA A 155 -47.23 21.59 -8.73
C ALA A 155 -47.90 22.83 -9.35
N LYS A 156 -47.13 23.75 -9.94
CA LYS A 156 -47.67 24.94 -10.63
C LYS A 156 -48.42 24.59 -11.92
N LEU A 157 -48.09 23.49 -12.60
CA LEU A 157 -48.80 23.00 -13.80
C LEU A 157 -50.05 22.15 -13.47
N ARG A 158 -50.08 21.47 -12.32
CA ARG A 158 -51.24 20.64 -11.89
C ARG A 158 -52.45 21.45 -11.41
N VAL A 159 -52.28 22.70 -10.99
CA VAL A 159 -53.39 23.56 -10.54
C VAL A 159 -54.24 24.12 -11.69
N LYS A 160 -53.73 24.16 -12.93
CA LYS A 160 -54.46 24.75 -14.08
C LYS A 160 -55.37 23.79 -14.86
N ASN A 161 -55.20 22.47 -14.74
CA ASN A 161 -55.91 21.49 -15.58
C ASN A 161 -56.97 20.64 -14.84
N GLY A 162 -57.27 20.95 -13.57
CA GLY A 162 -58.20 20.22 -12.71
C GLY A 162 -59.68 20.58 -12.87
N LEU A 163 -60.16 20.95 -14.06
CA LEU A 163 -61.58 21.19 -14.34
C LEU A 163 -61.93 20.66 -15.74
N LYS A 164 -62.02 19.33 -15.89
CA LYS A 164 -63.05 18.66 -16.71
C LYS A 164 -62.90 17.13 -16.69
N LYS A 165 -64.04 16.50 -16.45
CA LYS A 165 -64.43 15.10 -16.77
C LYS A 165 -63.92 13.98 -15.85
N LYS A 166 -64.73 13.72 -14.82
CA LYS A 166 -65.12 12.35 -14.42
C LYS A 166 -66.18 11.83 -15.39
N SER A 167 -65.97 10.64 -15.96
CA SER A 167 -66.96 9.56 -15.93
C SER A 167 -66.48 8.30 -16.66
N ASN A 168 -66.83 7.17 -16.04
CA ASN A 168 -67.02 5.82 -16.57
C ASN A 168 -65.84 4.84 -16.66
N ILE A 169 -65.91 3.90 -15.72
CA ILE A 169 -65.30 2.55 -15.70
C ILE A 169 -66.41 1.55 -16.08
N TRP A 170 -65.98 0.34 -16.44
CA TRP A 170 -66.68 -0.95 -16.69
C TRP A 170 -66.62 -1.31 -18.19
N SER A 171 -66.28 -2.52 -18.65
CA SER A 171 -65.96 -3.80 -17.99
C SER A 171 -65.54 -4.84 -19.06
N LYS A 172 -64.70 -5.81 -18.66
CA LYS A 172 -64.74 -7.26 -18.96
C LYS A 172 -64.64 -7.81 -20.42
N THR A 173 -63.56 -8.61 -20.59
CA THR A 173 -63.46 -10.01 -21.10
C THR A 173 -63.93 -10.39 -22.51
N GLY A 174 -63.09 -11.13 -23.26
CA GLY A 174 -63.57 -12.16 -24.21
C GLY A 174 -62.71 -12.46 -25.46
N ASN A 175 -61.69 -13.30 -25.31
CA ASN A 175 -61.34 -14.50 -26.11
C ASN A 175 -61.66 -14.68 -27.63
N VAL A 176 -60.66 -15.24 -28.33
CA VAL A 176 -60.69 -16.34 -29.35
C VAL A 176 -60.56 -16.01 -30.86
N LEU A 177 -59.40 -16.47 -31.39
CA LEU A 177 -59.04 -17.12 -32.67
C LEU A 177 -60.05 -17.16 -33.85
N LYS A 178 -59.58 -16.83 -35.08
CA LYS A 178 -59.16 -17.79 -36.14
C LYS A 178 -58.87 -17.13 -37.51
N SER A 179 -58.05 -17.86 -38.28
CA SER A 179 -58.01 -18.05 -39.76
C SER A 179 -57.37 -17.02 -40.71
N SER A 180 -56.28 -17.48 -41.34
CA SER A 180 -55.79 -17.23 -42.72
C SER A 180 -56.78 -17.78 -43.79
N PRO A 181 -56.68 -17.51 -45.12
CA PRO A 181 -55.43 -17.55 -45.92
C PRO A 181 -55.28 -16.66 -47.20
N ASN A 182 -54.07 -16.74 -47.77
CA ASN A 182 -53.63 -16.59 -49.18
C ASN A 182 -53.78 -15.25 -49.94
N SER A 183 -52.67 -14.67 -50.38
CA SER A 183 -52.12 -14.83 -51.77
C SER A 183 -50.94 -13.90 -52.04
N GLU A 184 -49.94 -14.43 -52.72
CA GLU A 184 -48.69 -13.79 -53.13
C GLU A 184 -48.88 -12.86 -54.34
N SER A 185 -48.14 -11.76 -54.37
CA SER A 185 -47.26 -11.27 -55.46
C SER A 185 -47.17 -9.74 -55.45
N ASP A 186 -45.99 -9.22 -55.81
CA ASP A 186 -45.68 -7.80 -56.08
C ASP A 186 -45.16 -6.88 -54.97
N GLN A 187 -44.23 -7.32 -54.10
CA GLN A 187 -43.32 -6.38 -53.39
C GLN A 187 -41.91 -6.95 -53.16
N ALA A 188 -41.12 -7.07 -54.23
CA ALA A 188 -39.69 -7.34 -54.15
C ALA A 188 -38.90 -6.21 -54.82
N LEU A 189 -38.80 -5.06 -54.14
CA LEU A 189 -37.71 -4.08 -54.32
C LEU A 189 -37.71 -2.94 -53.26
N ALA A 190 -38.72 -2.85 -52.40
CA ALA A 190 -38.84 -1.80 -51.37
C ALA A 190 -38.72 -2.31 -49.90
N SER A 191 -38.37 -3.59 -49.70
CA SER A 191 -38.37 -4.25 -48.39
C SER A 191 -37.01 -4.30 -47.68
N ALA A 192 -35.89 -4.08 -48.39
CA ALA A 192 -34.56 -4.15 -47.78
C ALA A 192 -34.22 -2.95 -46.87
N SER A 193 -34.75 -1.75 -47.16
CA SER A 193 -34.49 -0.54 -46.35
C SER A 193 -35.47 -0.33 -45.18
N ASN A 194 -36.55 -1.12 -45.11
CA ASN A 194 -37.61 -0.99 -44.11
C ASN A 194 -37.58 -2.09 -43.03
N PHE A 195 -36.84 -3.18 -43.24
CA PHE A 195 -36.74 -4.26 -42.26
C PHE A 195 -35.75 -3.92 -41.12
N GLU A 196 -34.62 -3.29 -41.42
CA GLU A 196 -33.66 -2.81 -40.41
C GLU A 196 -34.21 -1.68 -39.53
N ARG A 197 -35.10 -0.82 -40.06
CA ARG A 197 -35.75 0.23 -39.27
C ARG A 197 -36.88 -0.26 -38.37
N ARG A 198 -37.50 -1.41 -38.66
CA ARG A 198 -38.70 -1.88 -37.94
C ARG A 198 -38.41 -2.68 -36.67
N GLN A 199 -37.22 -3.27 -36.50
CA GLN A 199 -36.85 -3.94 -35.24
C GLN A 199 -36.24 -2.99 -34.18
N VAL A 200 -35.75 -1.81 -34.57
CA VAL A 200 -35.22 -0.81 -33.62
C VAL A 200 -36.33 0.01 -32.93
N ALA A 201 -37.57 -0.08 -33.41
CA ALA A 201 -38.63 0.88 -33.11
C ALA A 201 -39.53 0.56 -31.88
N SER A 202 -39.23 -0.41 -31.01
CA SER A 202 -40.09 -0.66 -29.84
C SER A 202 -39.42 -1.03 -28.52
N VAL A 203 -38.09 -1.08 -28.43
CA VAL A 203 -37.43 -1.05 -27.12
C VAL A 203 -37.19 0.41 -26.76
N LYS A 204 -38.06 0.99 -25.91
CA LYS A 204 -37.78 2.29 -25.31
C LYS A 204 -36.43 2.19 -24.59
N LEU A 205 -35.45 2.98 -25.04
CA LEU A 205 -34.21 3.16 -24.30
C LEU A 205 -34.58 3.53 -22.86
N PRO A 206 -34.08 2.82 -21.83
CA PRO A 206 -34.19 3.33 -20.48
C PRO A 206 -33.64 4.75 -20.46
N ALA A 207 -34.41 5.71 -19.91
CA ALA A 207 -34.05 7.14 -19.89
C ALA A 207 -32.60 7.37 -19.41
N VAL A 208 -32.14 6.47 -18.55
CA VAL A 208 -30.80 6.22 -18.01
C VAL A 208 -29.62 6.35 -19.01
N TYR A 209 -29.79 6.05 -20.31
CA TYR A 209 -28.67 6.08 -21.27
C TYR A 209 -28.69 7.26 -22.25
N VAL A 210 -29.70 8.14 -22.16
CA VAL A 210 -29.93 9.24 -23.12
C VAL A 210 -28.82 10.30 -23.08
N GLY A 211 -28.16 10.49 -21.93
CA GLY A 211 -27.09 11.48 -21.78
C GLY A 211 -25.91 11.21 -22.71
N LEU A 212 -25.44 9.95 -22.79
CA LEU A 212 -24.28 9.58 -23.60
C LEU A 212 -24.50 9.82 -25.09
N CYS A 213 -25.71 9.56 -25.58
CA CYS A 213 -26.09 9.80 -26.98
C CYS A 213 -26.00 11.28 -27.41
N LYS A 214 -25.95 12.23 -26.46
CA LYS A 214 -25.78 13.65 -26.76
C LYS A 214 -24.34 14.03 -27.12
N LEU A 215 -23.36 13.20 -26.75
CA LEU A 215 -21.93 13.51 -26.86
C LEU A 215 -21.38 13.18 -28.25
N LYS A 216 -21.93 13.84 -29.29
CA LYS A 216 -21.71 13.45 -30.69
C LYS A 216 -20.25 13.50 -31.15
N SER A 217 -19.41 14.32 -30.53
CA SER A 217 -17.99 14.47 -30.86
C SER A 217 -17.08 13.44 -30.18
N LEU A 218 -17.65 12.54 -29.37
CA LEU A 218 -16.88 11.57 -28.59
C LEU A 218 -16.15 10.58 -29.50
N LYS A 219 -14.84 10.45 -29.29
CA LYS A 219 -13.96 9.53 -30.02
C LYS A 219 -13.48 8.36 -29.17
N ALA A 220 -13.40 8.54 -27.85
CA ALA A 220 -12.98 7.51 -26.91
C ALA A 220 -13.97 7.38 -25.76
N LEU A 221 -14.51 6.18 -25.59
CA LEU A 221 -15.46 5.85 -24.54
C LEU A 221 -14.98 4.64 -23.75
N ASN A 222 -14.81 4.79 -22.44
CA ASN A 222 -14.50 3.69 -21.53
C ASN A 222 -15.68 3.44 -20.58
N LEU A 223 -16.23 2.24 -20.67
CA LEU A 223 -17.35 1.72 -19.87
C LEU A 223 -16.96 0.48 -19.08
N SER A 224 -15.66 0.21 -18.91
CA SER A 224 -15.17 -0.96 -18.19
C SER A 224 -15.73 -1.05 -16.77
N ASP A 225 -15.94 -2.28 -16.29
CA ASP A 225 -16.47 -2.58 -14.96
C ASP A 225 -17.87 -1.97 -14.67
N THR A 226 -18.62 -1.62 -15.72
CA THR A 226 -20.01 -1.15 -15.60
C THR A 226 -21.03 -2.26 -15.86
N ASN A 227 -22.29 -2.00 -15.48
CA ASN A 227 -23.44 -2.86 -15.74
C ASN A 227 -24.12 -2.59 -17.09
N ILE A 228 -23.39 -2.07 -18.08
CA ILE A 228 -23.93 -1.77 -19.42
C ILE A 228 -24.40 -3.06 -20.13
N THR A 229 -25.48 -2.95 -20.90
CA THR A 229 -26.11 -4.09 -21.62
C THR A 229 -25.93 -3.97 -23.13
N SER A 230 -26.04 -5.09 -23.86
CA SER A 230 -25.94 -5.10 -25.33
C SER A 230 -26.92 -4.13 -26.02
N PRO A 231 -28.21 -4.05 -25.62
CA PRO A 231 -29.14 -3.08 -26.20
C PRO A 231 -28.70 -1.64 -25.99
N ALA A 232 -28.20 -1.29 -24.80
CA ALA A 232 -27.73 0.06 -24.52
C ALA A 232 -26.53 0.44 -25.41
N LEU A 233 -25.58 -0.49 -25.59
CA LEU A 233 -24.43 -0.30 -26.50
C LEU A 233 -24.84 -0.16 -27.96
N LEU A 234 -25.86 -0.89 -28.40
CA LEU A 234 -26.42 -0.74 -29.75
C LEU A 234 -26.89 0.69 -30.01
N HIS A 235 -27.62 1.28 -29.08
CA HIS A 235 -28.08 2.66 -29.18
C HIS A 235 -26.92 3.67 -29.12
N ILE A 236 -26.02 3.51 -28.16
CA ILE A 236 -24.83 4.37 -28.02
C ILE A 236 -23.99 4.35 -29.32
N CYS A 237 -23.72 3.16 -29.88
CA CYS A 237 -22.96 3.02 -31.12
C CYS A 237 -23.72 3.49 -32.37
N THR A 238 -25.04 3.61 -32.30
CA THR A 238 -25.84 4.22 -33.38
C THR A 238 -25.61 5.74 -33.44
N ASP A 239 -25.60 6.39 -32.29
CA ASP A 239 -25.51 7.86 -32.20
C ASP A 239 -24.07 8.38 -32.23
N LEU A 240 -23.12 7.65 -31.63
CA LEU A 240 -21.70 8.05 -31.54
C LEU A 240 -20.92 7.67 -32.79
N GLN A 241 -21.14 8.39 -33.88
CA GLN A 241 -20.62 8.04 -35.21
C GLN A 241 -19.10 8.19 -35.35
N TYR A 242 -18.45 9.03 -34.54
CA TYR A 242 -17.01 9.27 -34.57
C TYR A 242 -16.22 8.42 -33.57
N LEU A 243 -16.86 7.42 -32.96
CA LEU A 243 -16.21 6.56 -31.98
C LEU A 243 -15.07 5.77 -32.62
N THR A 244 -13.86 5.96 -32.08
CA THR A 244 -12.61 5.31 -32.51
C THR A 244 -12.02 4.39 -31.45
N SER A 245 -12.36 4.58 -30.17
CA SER A 245 -11.90 3.76 -29.06
C SER A 245 -13.07 3.39 -28.16
N LEU A 246 -13.23 2.09 -27.89
CA LEU A 246 -14.26 1.57 -26.99
C LEU A 246 -13.62 0.59 -26.00
N ASP A 247 -13.86 0.81 -24.72
CA ASP A 247 -13.51 -0.14 -23.66
C ASP A 247 -14.77 -0.63 -22.96
N ILE A 248 -15.00 -1.94 -23.02
CA ILE A 248 -16.13 -2.65 -22.41
C ILE A 248 -15.63 -3.81 -21.53
N SER A 249 -14.39 -3.69 -21.01
CA SER A 249 -13.76 -4.71 -20.17
C SER A 249 -14.60 -5.01 -18.92
N ASN A 250 -14.66 -6.27 -18.49
CA ASN A 250 -15.42 -6.73 -17.32
C ASN A 250 -16.94 -6.44 -17.34
N CYS A 251 -17.53 -6.04 -18.46
CA CYS A 251 -18.98 -5.81 -18.57
C CYS A 251 -19.77 -7.12 -18.72
N ASN A 252 -20.07 -7.75 -17.58
CA ASN A 252 -20.67 -9.09 -17.53
C ASN A 252 -22.11 -9.21 -18.05
N LYS A 253 -22.80 -8.09 -18.30
CA LYS A 253 -24.18 -8.05 -18.84
C LYS A 253 -24.25 -7.89 -20.36
N ILE A 254 -23.10 -7.86 -21.02
CA ILE A 254 -23.04 -7.91 -22.48
C ILE A 254 -23.22 -9.36 -22.91
N GLU A 255 -24.25 -9.61 -23.69
CA GLU A 255 -24.63 -10.93 -24.21
C GLU A 255 -24.41 -11.05 -25.72
N SER A 256 -24.22 -9.93 -26.42
CA SER A 256 -23.97 -9.88 -27.87
C SER A 256 -23.11 -8.66 -28.21
N VAL A 257 -22.29 -8.77 -29.26
CA VAL A 257 -21.39 -7.70 -29.74
C VAL A 257 -21.76 -7.17 -31.13
N GLU A 258 -22.95 -7.48 -31.63
CA GLU A 258 -23.42 -7.06 -32.96
C GLU A 258 -23.35 -5.53 -33.17
N PHE A 259 -23.48 -4.75 -32.08
CA PHE A 259 -23.33 -3.30 -32.12
C PHE A 259 -21.97 -2.81 -32.65
N LEU A 260 -20.92 -3.64 -32.57
CA LEU A 260 -19.59 -3.30 -33.10
C LEU A 260 -19.60 -3.14 -34.62
N LYS A 261 -20.47 -3.88 -35.33
CA LYS A 261 -20.61 -3.80 -36.80
C LYS A 261 -21.02 -2.41 -37.26
N LEU A 262 -21.74 -1.64 -36.43
CA LEU A 262 -22.11 -0.24 -36.72
C LEU A 262 -20.89 0.68 -36.81
N ARG A 263 -19.78 0.35 -36.12
CA ARG A 263 -18.55 1.15 -36.05
C ARG A 263 -17.35 0.49 -36.73
N LYS A 264 -17.59 -0.48 -37.62
CA LYS A 264 -16.52 -1.25 -38.28
C LYS A 264 -15.52 -0.43 -39.10
N SER A 265 -15.94 0.74 -39.60
CA SER A 265 -15.09 1.65 -40.39
C SER A 265 -14.41 2.74 -39.56
N THR A 266 -14.77 2.91 -38.28
CA THR A 266 -14.25 4.00 -37.43
C THR A 266 -13.45 3.49 -36.23
N LEU A 267 -13.78 2.30 -35.72
CA LEU A 267 -13.17 1.76 -34.52
C LEU A 267 -11.71 1.33 -34.78
N LYS A 268 -10.79 1.90 -34.02
CA LYS A 268 -9.34 1.66 -34.06
C LYS A 268 -8.81 0.96 -32.80
N SER A 269 -9.49 1.13 -31.67
CA SER A 269 -9.12 0.52 -30.39
C SER A 269 -10.34 -0.12 -29.75
N LEU A 270 -10.21 -1.39 -29.35
CA LEU A 270 -11.28 -2.15 -28.71
C LEU A 270 -10.71 -2.97 -27.55
N ASN A 271 -11.20 -2.70 -26.34
CA ASN A 271 -10.87 -3.51 -25.17
C ASN A 271 -12.10 -4.31 -24.73
N MET A 272 -11.95 -5.63 -24.74
CA MET A 272 -12.94 -6.65 -24.39
C MET A 272 -12.40 -7.57 -23.31
N TYR A 273 -11.51 -7.06 -22.45
CA TYR A 273 -10.88 -7.84 -21.40
C TYR A 273 -11.93 -8.51 -20.52
N ASN A 274 -11.77 -9.82 -20.31
CA ASN A 274 -12.59 -10.63 -19.42
C ASN A 274 -14.11 -10.61 -19.74
N LEU A 275 -14.46 -10.69 -21.04
CA LEU A 275 -15.85 -10.79 -21.48
C LEU A 275 -16.27 -12.21 -21.86
N LYS A 276 -17.45 -12.63 -21.38
CA LYS A 276 -18.04 -13.96 -21.66
C LYS A 276 -18.47 -14.13 -23.12
N VAL A 277 -18.78 -13.04 -23.82
CA VAL A 277 -19.17 -13.06 -25.25
C VAL A 277 -18.09 -13.64 -26.16
N LEU A 278 -16.82 -13.69 -25.72
CA LEU A 278 -15.74 -14.37 -26.44
C LEU A 278 -15.91 -15.90 -26.54
N MET A 279 -16.97 -16.45 -25.93
CA MET A 279 -17.36 -17.86 -26.02
C MET A 279 -18.55 -18.09 -26.98
N MET A 280 -19.10 -17.02 -27.57
CA MET A 280 -20.26 -17.06 -28.48
C MET A 280 -19.79 -16.99 -29.93
N GLU A 281 -20.37 -17.80 -30.83
CA GLU A 281 -19.93 -17.88 -32.23
C GLU A 281 -20.15 -16.58 -33.00
N GLU A 282 -21.25 -15.87 -32.73
CA GLU A 282 -21.59 -14.60 -33.39
C GLU A 282 -20.55 -13.49 -33.14
N THR A 283 -19.79 -13.62 -32.05
CA THR A 283 -18.68 -12.71 -31.73
C THR A 283 -17.55 -12.81 -32.75
N GLU A 284 -17.33 -13.99 -33.32
CA GLU A 284 -16.32 -14.20 -34.36
C GLU A 284 -16.63 -13.35 -35.59
N ASP A 285 -17.87 -13.41 -36.09
CA ASP A 285 -18.33 -12.66 -37.25
C ASP A 285 -18.21 -11.14 -37.05
N ALA A 286 -18.65 -10.64 -35.89
CA ALA A 286 -18.55 -9.22 -35.57
C ALA A 286 -17.10 -8.72 -35.54
N LEU A 287 -16.18 -9.50 -34.94
CA LEU A 287 -14.77 -9.12 -34.86
C LEU A 287 -14.05 -9.21 -36.22
N LEU A 288 -14.43 -10.16 -37.08
CA LEU A 288 -13.88 -10.27 -38.43
C LEU A 288 -14.23 -9.05 -39.30
N GLU A 289 -15.34 -8.36 -39.05
CA GLU A 289 -15.71 -7.14 -39.80
C GLU A 289 -14.86 -5.90 -39.44
N LEU A 290 -14.18 -5.90 -38.29
CA LEU A 290 -13.44 -4.73 -37.77
C LEU A 290 -12.04 -4.59 -38.41
N LYS A 291 -11.99 -4.28 -39.70
CA LYS A 291 -10.73 -4.21 -40.47
C LYS A 291 -9.81 -3.04 -40.13
N GLU A 292 -10.35 -2.00 -39.49
CA GLU A 292 -9.62 -0.77 -39.13
C GLU A 292 -8.97 -0.81 -37.73
N LEU A 293 -9.10 -1.92 -36.99
CA LEU A 293 -8.51 -2.06 -35.66
C LEU A 293 -6.97 -2.02 -35.69
N LEU A 294 -6.41 -1.22 -34.78
CA LEU A 294 -4.99 -1.10 -34.48
C LEU A 294 -4.66 -1.70 -33.11
N PHE A 295 -5.59 -1.57 -32.15
CA PHE A 295 -5.45 -2.06 -30.78
C PHE A 295 -6.63 -2.97 -30.43
N LEU A 296 -6.35 -4.20 -30.01
CA LEU A 296 -7.35 -5.16 -29.60
C LEU A 296 -6.92 -5.86 -28.31
N ASP A 297 -7.76 -5.80 -27.29
CA ASP A 297 -7.60 -6.60 -26.09
C ASP A 297 -8.77 -7.58 -25.96
N ILE A 298 -8.48 -8.86 -26.11
CA ILE A 298 -9.40 -9.99 -25.94
C ILE A 298 -8.84 -10.98 -24.92
N SER A 299 -8.01 -10.49 -24.00
CA SER A 299 -7.46 -11.27 -22.90
C SER A 299 -8.53 -11.58 -21.86
N LYS A 300 -8.30 -12.59 -21.01
CA LYS A 300 -9.27 -13.00 -19.98
C LYS A 300 -8.65 -13.06 -18.58
N ASN A 301 -9.49 -12.98 -17.54
CA ASN A 301 -9.07 -13.48 -16.24
C ASN A 301 -9.02 -15.02 -16.30
N LYS A 302 -8.23 -15.64 -15.41
CA LYS A 302 -8.22 -17.09 -15.33
C LYS A 302 -9.60 -17.58 -14.87
N CYS A 303 -10.39 -18.12 -15.78
CA CYS A 303 -11.50 -19.01 -15.40
C CYS A 303 -10.88 -20.27 -14.80
N ARG A 304 -10.61 -20.29 -13.50
CA ARG A 304 -10.76 -21.57 -12.79
C ARG A 304 -12.26 -21.84 -12.80
N PRO A 305 -12.73 -22.94 -13.41
CA PRO A 305 -14.06 -23.41 -13.09
C PRO A 305 -13.98 -23.81 -11.61
N ASP A 306 -14.50 -22.98 -10.71
CA ASP A 306 -14.64 -23.31 -9.28
C ASP A 306 -15.52 -24.57 -9.08
N HIS A 307 -16.19 -25.03 -10.14
CA HIS A 307 -17.00 -26.22 -10.13
C HIS A 307 -16.48 -27.27 -11.14
N PRO A 308 -16.21 -28.52 -10.73
CA PRO A 308 -15.87 -29.63 -11.63
C PRO A 308 -16.86 -29.82 -12.79
N LEU A 309 -18.12 -29.40 -12.61
CA LEU A 309 -19.19 -29.47 -13.61
C LEU A 309 -19.07 -28.43 -14.74
N ALA A 310 -18.40 -27.30 -14.52
CA ALA A 310 -18.21 -26.29 -15.57
C ALA A 310 -17.22 -26.76 -16.66
N ARG A 311 -16.47 -27.84 -16.42
CA ARG A 311 -15.68 -28.54 -17.45
C ARG A 311 -16.52 -29.37 -18.43
N LEU A 312 -17.79 -29.61 -18.12
CA LEU A 312 -18.71 -30.40 -18.97
C LEU A 312 -19.46 -29.54 -20.00
N VAL A 313 -19.39 -28.21 -19.88
CA VAL A 313 -19.99 -27.28 -20.85
C VAL A 313 -18.90 -26.87 -21.84
N SER A 314 -18.95 -27.46 -23.03
CA SER A 314 -18.01 -27.28 -24.14
C SER A 314 -18.20 -25.95 -24.87
N SER A 315 -18.13 -24.82 -24.15
CA SER A 315 -18.04 -23.51 -24.79
C SER A 315 -16.56 -23.17 -24.98
N HIS A 316 -16.08 -23.32 -26.21
CA HIS A 316 -14.71 -22.99 -26.59
C HIS A 316 -14.62 -21.50 -26.94
N SER A 317 -13.48 -20.90 -26.63
CA SER A 317 -13.22 -19.53 -27.02
C SER A 317 -13.17 -19.38 -28.55
N VAL A 318 -13.67 -18.27 -29.07
CA VAL A 318 -13.54 -17.95 -30.51
C VAL A 318 -12.13 -17.54 -30.92
N VAL A 319 -11.26 -17.20 -29.94
CA VAL A 319 -9.93 -16.62 -30.20
C VAL A 319 -9.03 -17.53 -31.05
N PRO A 320 -8.93 -18.85 -30.82
CA PRO A 320 -8.14 -19.72 -31.70
C PRO A 320 -8.61 -19.69 -33.16
N ARG A 321 -9.92 -19.67 -33.41
CA ARG A 321 -10.48 -19.61 -34.78
C ARG A 321 -10.21 -18.26 -35.44
N LEU A 322 -10.30 -17.16 -34.68
CA LEU A 322 -9.93 -15.83 -35.16
C LEU A 322 -8.46 -15.77 -35.60
N LEU A 323 -7.54 -16.31 -34.79
CA LEU A 323 -6.10 -16.29 -35.10
C LEU A 323 -5.75 -17.12 -36.34
N ARG A 324 -6.50 -18.19 -36.64
CA ARG A 324 -6.36 -18.98 -37.88
C ARG A 324 -6.81 -18.24 -39.13
N ASN A 325 -7.66 -17.22 -38.99
CA ASN A 325 -8.21 -16.51 -40.13
C ASN A 325 -7.21 -15.42 -40.60
N PRO A 326 -6.67 -15.50 -41.83
CA PRO A 326 -5.67 -14.53 -42.32
C PRO A 326 -6.24 -13.12 -42.52
N ASN A 327 -7.57 -12.97 -42.56
CA ASN A 327 -8.23 -11.69 -42.70
C ASN A 327 -8.58 -11.04 -41.35
N PHE A 328 -8.29 -11.69 -40.22
CA PHE A 328 -8.57 -11.15 -38.91
C PHE A 328 -7.65 -9.94 -38.63
N VAL A 329 -8.24 -8.77 -38.32
CA VAL A 329 -7.56 -7.53 -37.94
C VAL A 329 -6.27 -7.18 -38.74
N PRO A 330 -6.35 -7.00 -40.07
CA PRO A 330 -5.18 -6.90 -40.94
C PRO A 330 -4.28 -5.66 -40.68
N LYS A 331 -4.76 -4.68 -39.92
CA LYS A 331 -4.03 -3.44 -39.58
C LYS A 331 -3.49 -3.43 -38.14
N ILE A 332 -3.63 -4.54 -37.40
CA ILE A 332 -3.31 -4.59 -35.98
C ILE A 332 -1.85 -4.21 -35.69
N GLU A 333 -1.67 -3.37 -34.67
CA GLU A 333 -0.36 -2.95 -34.14
C GLU A 333 -0.14 -3.49 -32.73
N SER A 334 -1.22 -3.80 -32.00
CA SER A 334 -1.18 -4.25 -30.61
C SER A 334 -2.33 -5.21 -30.34
N ILE A 335 -2.01 -6.45 -29.95
CA ILE A 335 -3.02 -7.42 -29.55
C ILE A 335 -2.69 -8.03 -28.18
N ASP A 336 -3.69 -8.14 -27.32
CA ASP A 336 -3.58 -8.84 -26.05
C ASP A 336 -4.51 -10.06 -26.03
N ILE A 337 -3.91 -11.25 -25.94
CA ILE A 337 -4.59 -12.54 -25.84
C ILE A 337 -4.17 -13.28 -24.55
N SER A 338 -3.71 -12.52 -23.55
CA SER A 338 -3.27 -13.08 -22.27
C SER A 338 -4.34 -13.98 -21.65
N CYS A 339 -3.88 -15.08 -21.04
CA CYS A 339 -4.69 -16.16 -20.45
C CYS A 339 -5.61 -16.93 -21.40
N GLN A 340 -5.55 -16.78 -22.73
CA GLN A 340 -6.30 -17.60 -23.70
C GLN A 340 -5.73 -19.02 -23.89
N GLU A 341 -5.83 -19.86 -22.85
CA GLU A 341 -5.22 -21.22 -22.77
C GLU A 341 -5.51 -22.18 -23.95
N GLU A 342 -6.55 -21.94 -24.75
CA GLU A 342 -6.92 -22.75 -25.93
C GLU A 342 -6.13 -22.40 -27.20
N VAL A 343 -5.39 -21.28 -27.21
CA VAL A 343 -4.58 -20.86 -28.35
C VAL A 343 -3.31 -21.68 -28.41
N VAL A 344 -3.12 -22.40 -29.52
CA VAL A 344 -1.92 -23.22 -29.77
C VAL A 344 -0.83 -22.45 -30.53
N ALA A 345 0.41 -22.92 -30.42
CA ALA A 345 1.59 -22.24 -30.97
C ALA A 345 1.54 -22.03 -32.49
N ASP A 346 0.99 -22.99 -33.23
CA ASP A 346 0.89 -22.92 -34.69
C ASP A 346 -0.05 -21.80 -35.14
N ASP A 347 -1.22 -21.67 -34.49
CA ASP A 347 -2.19 -20.60 -34.76
C ASP A 347 -1.56 -19.22 -34.49
N LEU A 348 -0.83 -19.09 -33.38
CA LEU A 348 -0.14 -17.85 -33.02
C LEU A 348 1.01 -17.53 -33.99
N THR A 349 1.78 -18.53 -34.40
CA THR A 349 2.89 -18.36 -35.36
C THR A 349 2.37 -17.91 -36.72
N ALA A 350 1.30 -18.54 -37.20
CA ALA A 350 0.64 -18.15 -38.44
C ALA A 350 0.10 -16.71 -38.35
N PHE A 351 -0.54 -16.35 -37.24
CA PHE A 351 -1.01 -14.99 -37.00
C PHE A 351 0.15 -13.97 -37.03
N ILE A 352 1.22 -14.20 -36.26
CA ILE A 352 2.36 -13.27 -36.18
C ILE A 352 3.02 -13.08 -37.56
N THR A 353 3.18 -14.17 -38.31
CA THR A 353 3.81 -14.13 -39.65
C THR A 353 3.01 -13.25 -40.62
N ASN A 354 1.69 -13.24 -40.51
CA ASN A 354 0.81 -12.40 -41.34
C ASN A 354 0.70 -10.93 -40.87
N HIS A 355 1.20 -10.60 -39.68
CA HIS A 355 1.04 -9.28 -39.06
C HIS A 355 2.40 -8.60 -38.79
N SER A 356 3.07 -8.19 -39.86
CA SER A 356 4.40 -7.56 -39.80
C SER A 356 4.45 -6.19 -39.09
N LYS A 357 3.29 -5.53 -38.92
CA LYS A 357 3.17 -4.23 -38.21
C LYS A 357 2.99 -4.37 -36.70
N LEU A 358 2.92 -5.60 -36.19
CA LEU A 358 2.69 -5.84 -34.77
C LEU A 358 3.85 -5.29 -33.93
N SER A 359 3.53 -4.33 -33.07
CA SER A 359 4.44 -3.66 -32.13
C SER A 359 4.26 -4.15 -30.69
N PHE A 360 3.12 -4.79 -30.38
CA PHE A 360 2.84 -5.35 -29.06
C PHE A 360 2.06 -6.66 -29.15
N LEU A 361 2.45 -7.63 -28.32
CA LEU A 361 1.76 -8.91 -28.16
C LEU A 361 1.65 -9.30 -26.67
N GLY A 362 0.42 -9.41 -26.16
CA GLY A 362 0.15 -9.81 -24.78
C GLY A 362 -0.05 -11.32 -24.62
N LEU A 363 0.83 -12.01 -23.89
CA LEU A 363 0.83 -13.48 -23.70
C LEU A 363 0.93 -13.90 -22.22
N MET A 364 0.44 -13.09 -21.29
CA MET A 364 0.57 -13.40 -19.85
C MET A 364 -0.17 -14.69 -19.46
N SER A 365 0.44 -15.54 -18.62
CA SER A 365 -0.14 -16.77 -18.05
C SER A 365 -0.60 -17.83 -19.07
N MET A 366 0.09 -17.94 -20.21
CA MET A 366 -0.13 -18.96 -21.24
C MET A 366 0.89 -20.09 -21.09
N LEU A 367 0.50 -21.18 -20.40
CA LEU A 367 1.38 -22.31 -20.04
C LEU A 367 2.13 -22.94 -21.23
N CYS A 368 1.57 -22.84 -22.44
CA CYS A 368 2.17 -23.42 -23.65
C CYS A 368 3.41 -22.66 -24.17
N TYR A 369 3.72 -21.48 -23.62
CA TYR A 369 4.77 -20.59 -24.17
C TYR A 369 5.95 -20.34 -23.23
N GLU A 370 6.07 -21.11 -22.15
CA GLU A 370 7.20 -21.07 -21.22
C GLU A 370 8.57 -21.24 -21.91
N LYS A 371 8.61 -21.78 -23.14
CA LYS A 371 9.84 -22.04 -23.90
C LYS A 371 9.81 -21.63 -25.39
N CYS A 372 8.73 -21.02 -25.89
CA CYS A 372 8.59 -20.73 -27.32
C CYS A 372 9.25 -19.40 -27.70
N VAL A 373 10.33 -19.47 -28.48
CA VAL A 373 10.92 -18.31 -29.16
C VAL A 373 10.21 -18.12 -30.49
N PHE A 374 9.19 -17.25 -30.51
CA PHE A 374 8.57 -16.84 -31.76
C PHE A 374 9.50 -15.93 -32.56
N GLN A 375 9.46 -16.04 -33.89
CA GLN A 375 10.04 -15.01 -34.76
C GLN A 375 9.12 -13.78 -34.71
N LEU A 376 9.42 -12.88 -33.79
CA LEU A 376 8.65 -11.65 -33.59
C LEU A 376 9.07 -10.57 -34.62
N PRO A 377 8.13 -9.71 -35.05
CA PRO A 377 8.47 -8.51 -35.80
C PRO A 377 9.48 -7.65 -35.03
N ARG A 378 10.34 -6.93 -35.76
CA ARG A 378 11.38 -6.08 -35.16
C ARG A 378 10.74 -5.01 -34.26
N GLY A 379 11.20 -4.92 -33.02
CA GLY A 379 10.71 -3.96 -32.05
C GLY A 379 9.39 -4.34 -31.37
N CYS A 380 8.84 -5.52 -31.66
CA CYS A 380 7.63 -6.00 -30.99
C CYS A 380 7.92 -6.30 -29.51
N ILE A 381 7.15 -5.63 -28.64
CA ILE A 381 7.21 -5.81 -27.19
C ILE A 381 6.23 -6.92 -26.79
N VAL A 382 6.67 -7.83 -25.94
CA VAL A 382 5.85 -8.97 -25.50
C VAL A 382 5.70 -8.99 -23.99
N THR A 383 4.50 -9.23 -23.48
CA THR A 383 4.29 -9.64 -22.09
C THR A 383 4.15 -11.15 -22.02
N GLY A 384 4.64 -11.76 -20.95
CA GLY A 384 4.73 -13.20 -20.82
C GLY A 384 5.57 -13.61 -19.63
N ILE A 385 5.85 -14.92 -19.53
CA ILE A 385 6.58 -15.52 -18.42
C ILE A 385 7.96 -16.08 -18.83
N ALA A 386 8.36 -15.94 -20.09
CA ALA A 386 9.59 -16.57 -20.61
C ALA A 386 10.87 -15.81 -20.27
N THR A 387 10.80 -14.49 -20.04
CA THR A 387 11.99 -13.68 -19.71
C THR A 387 11.68 -12.61 -18.66
N SER A 388 12.72 -12.14 -17.96
CA SER A 388 12.58 -11.03 -17.00
C SER A 388 12.04 -9.76 -17.68
N GLY A 389 12.42 -9.47 -18.93
CA GLY A 389 11.88 -8.34 -19.69
C GLY A 389 10.37 -8.43 -19.92
N GLN A 390 9.87 -9.62 -20.26
CA GLN A 390 8.44 -9.86 -20.43
C GLN A 390 7.65 -9.72 -19.12
N LEU A 391 8.21 -10.16 -18.00
CA LEU A 391 7.60 -10.04 -16.68
C LEU A 391 7.53 -8.57 -16.24
N LEU A 392 8.61 -7.81 -16.42
CA LEU A 392 8.64 -6.38 -16.12
C LEU A 392 7.67 -5.58 -16.98
N GLU A 393 7.59 -5.90 -18.28
CA GLU A 393 6.57 -5.30 -19.15
C GLU A 393 5.16 -5.70 -18.69
N GLY A 394 4.99 -6.92 -18.18
CA GLY A 394 3.74 -7.38 -17.56
C GLY A 394 3.33 -6.53 -16.35
N LEU A 395 4.24 -6.27 -15.40
CA LEU A 395 3.97 -5.39 -14.26
C LEU A 395 3.65 -3.95 -14.72
N LYS A 396 4.33 -3.48 -15.77
CA LYS A 396 4.12 -2.13 -16.33
C LYS A 396 2.74 -1.97 -16.97
N ARG A 397 2.28 -2.97 -17.73
CA ARG A 397 1.01 -2.89 -18.48
C ARG A 397 -0.20 -3.34 -17.69
N TYR A 398 -0.02 -4.23 -16.74
CA TYR A 398 -1.12 -4.83 -15.98
C TYR A 398 -1.08 -4.49 -14.47
N PRO A 399 -0.73 -3.26 -14.05
CA PRO A 399 -0.58 -2.94 -12.64
C PRO A 399 -1.90 -3.10 -11.87
N ARG A 400 -3.05 -3.03 -12.53
CA ARG A 400 -4.39 -3.16 -11.94
C ARG A 400 -5.05 -4.54 -12.12
N ARG A 401 -4.44 -5.46 -12.88
CA ARG A 401 -5.01 -6.81 -13.08
C ARG A 401 -4.59 -7.72 -11.94
N LYS A 402 -5.37 -7.71 -10.85
CA LYS A 402 -5.07 -8.46 -9.63
C LYS A 402 -4.91 -9.97 -9.81
N GLU A 403 -5.46 -10.55 -10.87
CA GLU A 403 -5.28 -11.97 -11.22
C GLU A 403 -3.95 -12.28 -11.93
N TYR A 404 -3.31 -11.25 -12.51
CA TYR A 404 -2.07 -11.38 -13.27
C TYR A 404 -0.87 -11.09 -12.37
N VAL A 405 -0.97 -10.03 -11.57
CA VAL A 405 0.11 -9.54 -10.71
C VAL A 405 0.72 -10.62 -9.82
N PRO A 406 -0.05 -11.42 -9.03
CA PRO A 406 0.53 -12.47 -8.19
C PRO A 406 1.34 -13.49 -8.99
N LYS A 407 0.90 -13.84 -10.19
CA LYS A 407 1.60 -14.79 -11.06
C LYS A 407 2.91 -14.19 -11.57
N ILE A 408 2.87 -12.93 -12.02
CA ILE A 408 4.07 -12.23 -12.47
C ILE A 408 5.09 -12.14 -11.33
N LEU A 409 4.64 -11.77 -10.13
CA LEU A 409 5.50 -11.71 -8.94
C LEU A 409 6.04 -13.09 -8.57
N TYR A 410 5.25 -14.15 -8.67
CA TYR A 410 5.71 -15.52 -8.44
C TYR A 410 6.81 -15.94 -9.43
N GLU A 411 6.67 -15.63 -10.71
CA GLU A 411 7.72 -15.90 -11.71
C GLU A 411 8.98 -15.06 -11.46
N ILE A 412 8.82 -13.79 -11.08
CA ILE A 412 9.95 -12.95 -10.66
C ILE A 412 10.65 -13.56 -9.42
N PHE A 413 9.89 -14.05 -8.44
CA PHE A 413 10.43 -14.72 -7.26
C PHE A 413 11.26 -15.95 -7.63
N THR A 414 10.76 -16.78 -8.55
CA THR A 414 11.47 -17.97 -9.05
C THR A 414 12.78 -17.57 -9.72
N LEU A 415 12.76 -16.58 -10.61
CA LEU A 415 13.95 -16.06 -11.29
C LEU A 415 14.93 -15.34 -10.37
N ALA A 416 14.45 -14.76 -9.26
CA ALA A 416 15.29 -13.96 -8.38
C ALA A 416 16.42 -14.76 -7.71
N SER A 417 16.30 -16.09 -7.66
CA SER A 417 17.36 -16.96 -7.16
C SER A 417 18.57 -17.05 -8.09
N ASP A 418 18.39 -16.76 -9.38
CA ASP A 418 19.42 -16.88 -10.42
C ASP A 418 20.07 -15.53 -10.78
N PHE A 419 19.71 -14.44 -10.09
CA PHE A 419 20.33 -13.15 -10.34
C PHE A 419 21.73 -13.05 -9.70
N TYR A 420 22.72 -12.69 -10.52
CA TYR A 420 24.13 -12.53 -10.10
C TYR A 420 24.51 -11.08 -9.78
N ALA A 421 23.58 -10.13 -9.94
CA ALA A 421 23.84 -8.70 -9.72
C ALA A 421 22.59 -8.01 -9.13
N PRO A 422 22.78 -6.95 -8.30
CA PRO A 422 21.69 -6.15 -7.76
C PRO A 422 20.70 -5.67 -8.83
N ARG A 423 19.40 -5.81 -8.58
CA ARG A 423 18.31 -5.49 -9.52
C ARG A 423 17.37 -4.39 -9.00
N PRO A 424 17.86 -3.15 -8.81
CA PRO A 424 17.00 -2.04 -8.37
C PRO A 424 15.90 -1.70 -9.38
N ASP A 425 16.10 -2.02 -10.66
CA ASP A 425 15.11 -1.90 -11.72
C ASP A 425 13.88 -2.78 -11.47
N ILE A 426 14.06 -4.02 -11.01
CA ILE A 426 12.96 -4.92 -10.66
C ILE A 426 12.25 -4.43 -9.38
N ILE A 427 13.00 -4.03 -8.35
CA ILE A 427 12.43 -3.50 -7.10
C ILE A 427 11.51 -2.31 -7.40
N LYS A 428 11.96 -1.37 -8.25
CA LYS A 428 11.19 -0.20 -8.68
C LYS A 428 9.90 -0.55 -9.42
N MET A 429 9.81 -1.72 -10.07
CA MET A 429 8.58 -2.18 -10.72
C MET A 429 7.62 -2.89 -9.76
N ILE A 430 8.14 -3.54 -8.71
CA ILE A 430 7.32 -4.25 -7.71
C ILE A 430 6.65 -3.27 -6.75
N LEU A 431 7.38 -2.27 -6.25
CA LEU A 431 6.90 -1.37 -5.21
C LEU A 431 5.58 -0.64 -5.58
N PRO A 432 5.41 -0.07 -6.79
CA PRO A 432 4.16 0.58 -7.17
C PRO A 432 2.97 -0.40 -7.18
N VAL A 433 3.21 -1.63 -7.63
CA VAL A 433 2.15 -2.66 -7.73
C VAL A 433 1.75 -3.14 -6.34
N MET A 434 2.69 -3.33 -5.42
CA MET A 434 2.36 -3.59 -4.01
C MET A 434 1.60 -2.42 -3.38
N ASN A 435 1.93 -1.18 -3.74
CA ASN A 435 1.24 0.01 -3.23
C ASN A 435 -0.17 0.18 -3.81
N GLU A 436 -0.42 -0.21 -5.06
CA GLU A 436 -1.77 -0.22 -5.65
C GLU A 436 -2.66 -1.28 -4.96
N HIS A 437 -2.08 -2.43 -4.61
CA HIS A 437 -2.81 -3.59 -4.09
C HIS A 437 -2.56 -3.87 -2.61
N LYS A 438 -2.59 -2.82 -1.77
CA LYS A 438 -2.30 -2.93 -0.32
C LYS A 438 -3.21 -3.89 0.45
N GLN A 439 -4.40 -4.13 -0.08
CA GLN A 439 -5.44 -4.95 0.55
C GLN A 439 -5.58 -6.34 -0.07
N GLU A 440 -4.72 -6.70 -1.04
CA GLU A 440 -4.77 -8.00 -1.72
C GLU A 440 -3.68 -8.95 -1.18
N PRO A 441 -4.03 -9.92 -0.31
CA PRO A 441 -3.04 -10.81 0.33
C PRO A 441 -2.12 -11.55 -0.66
N PRO A 442 -2.61 -12.12 -1.78
CA PRO A 442 -1.75 -12.85 -2.72
C PRO A 442 -0.64 -11.97 -3.32
N ILE A 443 -0.94 -10.69 -3.56
CA ILE A 443 0.02 -9.74 -4.12
C ILE A 443 1.07 -9.36 -3.07
N GLN A 444 0.64 -9.06 -1.84
CA GLN A 444 1.59 -8.72 -0.77
C GLN A 444 2.48 -9.90 -0.38
N LEU A 445 1.94 -11.12 -0.36
CA LEU A 445 2.73 -12.32 -0.10
C LEU A 445 3.83 -12.53 -1.15
N ALA A 446 3.46 -12.49 -2.44
CA ALA A 446 4.42 -12.66 -3.53
C ALA A 446 5.42 -11.48 -3.60
N GLY A 447 4.93 -10.25 -3.39
CA GLY A 447 5.75 -9.04 -3.38
C GLY A 447 6.80 -9.04 -2.28
N THR A 448 6.41 -9.34 -1.04
CA THR A 448 7.36 -9.45 0.09
C THR A 448 8.40 -10.56 -0.12
N ALA A 449 8.00 -11.69 -0.73
CA ALA A 449 8.94 -12.75 -1.09
C ALA A 449 9.98 -12.29 -2.12
N CYS A 450 9.55 -11.53 -3.14
CA CYS A 450 10.45 -10.94 -4.13
C CYS A 450 11.40 -9.93 -3.48
N LEU A 451 10.88 -9.01 -2.66
CA LEU A 451 11.67 -7.97 -2.01
C LEU A 451 12.76 -8.59 -1.12
N TYR A 452 12.45 -9.63 -0.36
CA TYR A 452 13.45 -10.39 0.39
C TYR A 452 14.56 -10.93 -0.53
N ASN A 453 14.20 -11.66 -1.59
CA ASN A 453 15.19 -12.23 -2.51
C ASN A 453 16.05 -11.17 -3.21
N LEU A 454 15.48 -10.02 -3.51
CA LEU A 454 16.17 -8.91 -4.18
C LEU A 454 17.04 -8.06 -3.24
N THR A 455 16.92 -8.26 -1.92
CA THR A 455 17.66 -7.51 -0.90
C THR A 455 18.51 -8.36 0.04
N LYS A 456 18.50 -9.69 -0.10
CA LYS A 456 19.33 -10.60 0.70
C LYS A 456 20.81 -10.56 0.30
N GLY A 457 21.71 -10.54 1.28
CA GLY A 457 23.16 -10.62 1.09
C GLY A 457 23.71 -9.56 0.11
N VAL A 458 24.61 -9.99 -0.78
CA VAL A 458 25.29 -9.13 -1.77
C VAL A 458 24.31 -8.36 -2.67
N MET A 459 23.11 -8.91 -2.91
CA MET A 459 22.07 -8.22 -3.70
C MET A 459 21.64 -6.92 -3.03
N GLY A 460 21.46 -6.92 -1.70
CA GLY A 460 21.09 -5.74 -0.93
C GLY A 460 22.23 -4.73 -0.76
N GLU A 461 23.49 -5.18 -0.74
CA GLU A 461 24.69 -4.32 -0.65
C GLU A 461 24.88 -3.42 -1.88
N GLY A 462 24.35 -3.81 -3.03
CA GLY A 462 24.35 -2.95 -4.22
C GLY A 462 23.12 -2.06 -4.39
N VAL A 463 22.10 -2.17 -3.52
CA VAL A 463 20.88 -1.35 -3.62
C VAL A 463 21.04 -0.06 -2.82
N HIS A 464 20.77 1.08 -3.45
CA HIS A 464 20.89 2.39 -2.80
C HIS A 464 19.97 2.51 -1.56
N PRO A 465 20.43 3.10 -0.43
CA PRO A 465 19.65 3.23 0.80
C PRO A 465 18.26 3.88 0.62
N HIS A 466 18.12 4.82 -0.32
CA HIS A 466 16.82 5.42 -0.65
C HIS A 466 15.80 4.40 -1.22
N ILE A 467 16.25 3.45 -2.05
CA ILE A 467 15.37 2.38 -2.55
C ILE A 467 15.06 1.40 -1.42
N LEU A 468 16.04 1.07 -0.59
CA LEU A 468 15.83 0.22 0.60
C LEU A 468 14.82 0.84 1.57
N LYS A 469 14.79 2.18 1.72
CA LYS A 469 13.76 2.87 2.51
C LYS A 469 12.35 2.55 1.99
N SER A 470 12.14 2.59 0.68
CA SER A 470 10.86 2.24 0.05
C SER A 470 10.52 0.76 0.20
N VAL A 471 11.52 -0.13 0.12
CA VAL A 471 11.37 -1.56 0.43
C VAL A 471 10.89 -1.76 1.87
N VAL A 472 11.55 -1.12 2.83
CA VAL A 472 11.18 -1.20 4.25
C VAL A 472 9.75 -0.69 4.46
N HIS A 473 9.40 0.45 3.87
CA HIS A 473 8.05 1.01 3.99
C HIS A 473 6.97 0.06 3.42
N ALA A 474 7.20 -0.53 2.23
CA ALA A 474 6.27 -1.50 1.65
C ALA A 474 6.16 -2.77 2.51
N THR A 475 7.28 -3.28 3.01
CA THR A 475 7.32 -4.44 3.91
C THR A 475 6.56 -4.19 5.21
N LEU A 476 6.78 -3.06 5.88
CA LEU A 476 6.07 -2.70 7.11
C LEU A 476 4.57 -2.47 6.87
N THR A 477 4.20 -1.89 5.73
CA THR A 477 2.79 -1.74 5.32
C THR A 477 2.12 -3.09 5.16
N ALA A 478 2.79 -4.04 4.49
CA ALA A 478 2.29 -5.40 4.33
C ALA A 478 2.16 -6.12 5.69
N MET A 479 3.15 -5.97 6.59
CA MET A 479 3.08 -6.53 7.94
C MET A 479 1.89 -6.00 8.73
N ASN A 480 1.63 -4.69 8.65
CA ASN A 480 0.55 -4.02 9.35
C ASN A 480 -0.84 -4.44 8.82
N ASN A 481 -0.98 -4.59 7.51
CA ASN A 481 -2.26 -4.98 6.89
C ASN A 481 -2.56 -6.48 7.08
N PHE A 482 -1.54 -7.33 7.19
CA PHE A 482 -1.68 -8.78 7.28
C PHE A 482 -0.93 -9.37 8.50
N PRO A 483 -1.27 -8.95 9.73
CA PRO A 483 -0.53 -9.34 10.95
C PRO A 483 -0.53 -10.84 11.21
N TYR A 484 -1.61 -11.53 10.81
CA TYR A 484 -1.80 -12.97 11.06
C TYR A 484 -1.38 -13.87 9.89
N HIS A 485 -0.76 -13.31 8.83
CA HIS A 485 -0.35 -14.10 7.67
C HIS A 485 1.09 -14.65 7.85
N PRO A 486 1.30 -15.93 8.21
CA PRO A 486 2.60 -16.40 8.73
C PRO A 486 3.75 -16.26 7.73
N GLN A 487 3.53 -16.65 6.47
CA GLN A 487 4.61 -16.62 5.46
C GLN A 487 5.01 -15.20 5.07
N LEU A 488 4.05 -14.27 5.03
CA LEU A 488 4.30 -12.85 4.75
C LEU A 488 5.13 -12.23 5.87
N GLN A 489 4.77 -12.51 7.12
CA GLN A 489 5.51 -12.04 8.29
C GLN A 489 6.94 -12.59 8.31
N LYS A 490 7.15 -13.87 7.97
CA LYS A 490 8.49 -14.46 7.81
C LYS A 490 9.31 -13.78 6.71
N ASN A 491 8.75 -13.56 5.53
CA ASN A 491 9.43 -12.85 4.44
C ASN A 491 9.82 -11.42 4.85
N ALA A 492 8.92 -10.75 5.58
CA ALA A 492 9.15 -9.40 6.09
C ALA A 492 10.29 -9.36 7.11
N LEU A 493 10.27 -10.25 8.11
CA LEU A 493 11.34 -10.37 9.10
C LEU A 493 12.69 -10.72 8.45
N LEU A 494 12.71 -11.61 7.45
CA LEU A 494 13.92 -11.92 6.70
C LEU A 494 14.49 -10.69 5.97
N THR A 495 13.62 -9.86 5.39
CA THR A 495 14.01 -8.59 4.77
C THR A 495 14.57 -7.62 5.80
N LEU A 496 13.89 -7.46 6.94
CA LEU A 496 14.27 -6.53 8.00
C LEU A 496 15.52 -6.97 8.78
N CYS A 497 15.87 -8.25 8.79
CA CYS A 497 17.12 -8.78 9.37
C CYS A 497 18.39 -8.33 8.62
N CYS A 498 18.28 -7.57 7.53
CA CYS A 498 19.44 -7.05 6.83
C CYS A 498 20.13 -5.95 7.67
N ASP A 499 21.39 -6.18 8.07
CA ASP A 499 22.18 -5.23 8.86
C ASP A 499 22.23 -3.83 8.22
N ARG A 500 22.45 -3.77 6.90
CA ARG A 500 22.44 -2.51 6.15
C ARG A 500 21.13 -1.75 6.32
N ILE A 501 19.98 -2.46 6.29
CA ILE A 501 18.68 -1.83 6.52
C ILE A 501 18.64 -1.25 7.94
N LEU A 502 18.98 -2.04 8.96
CA LEU A 502 18.88 -1.61 10.36
C LEU A 502 19.88 -0.52 10.74
N HIS A 503 21.00 -0.40 10.02
CA HIS A 503 22.08 0.56 10.29
C HIS A 503 22.08 1.81 9.41
N ASP A 504 21.98 1.63 8.09
CA ASP A 504 22.28 2.70 7.13
C ASP A 504 21.03 3.35 6.54
N VAL A 505 19.86 2.71 6.69
CA VAL A 505 18.61 3.19 6.11
C VAL A 505 17.83 4.04 7.12
N SER A 506 17.37 5.21 6.66
CA SER A 506 16.50 6.08 7.46
C SER A 506 15.03 5.73 7.26
N PHE A 507 14.43 5.05 8.24
CA PHE A 507 13.01 4.68 8.28
C PHE A 507 12.44 4.81 9.70
N ASP A 508 11.12 4.63 9.85
CA ASP A 508 10.45 4.63 11.16
C ASP A 508 10.80 3.36 11.96
N LYS A 509 11.87 3.48 12.77
CA LYS A 509 12.38 2.42 13.61
C LYS A 509 11.41 2.00 14.72
N PHE A 510 10.57 2.92 15.20
CA PHE A 510 9.61 2.63 16.25
C PHE A 510 8.44 1.81 15.71
N TRP A 511 7.88 2.20 14.56
CA TRP A 511 6.83 1.42 13.89
C TRP A 511 7.32 0.01 13.54
N CYS A 512 8.55 -0.10 13.04
CA CYS A 512 9.18 -1.39 12.80
C CYS A 512 9.31 -2.23 14.07
N ALA A 513 9.88 -1.69 15.15
CA ALA A 513 10.04 -2.40 16.42
C ALA A 513 8.70 -2.88 16.98
N LYS A 514 7.65 -2.06 16.90
CA LYS A 514 6.30 -2.43 17.32
C LYS A 514 5.76 -3.61 16.51
N LEU A 515 5.79 -3.54 15.18
CA LEU A 515 5.31 -4.62 14.30
C LEU A 515 6.09 -5.93 14.50
N VAL A 516 7.40 -5.84 14.74
CA VAL A 516 8.24 -7.02 15.02
C VAL A 516 7.87 -7.67 16.36
N LEU A 517 7.61 -6.86 17.40
CA LEU A 517 7.14 -7.37 18.69
C LEU A 517 5.72 -7.95 18.60
N ASP A 518 4.82 -7.33 17.83
CA ASP A 518 3.48 -7.88 17.55
C ASP A 518 3.56 -9.23 16.80
N CYS A 519 4.48 -9.35 15.84
CA CYS A 519 4.77 -10.60 15.17
C CYS A 519 5.30 -11.66 16.16
N LEU A 520 6.18 -11.28 17.09
CA LEU A 520 6.71 -12.16 18.13
C LEU A 520 5.60 -12.70 19.07
N LEU A 521 4.56 -11.92 19.33
CA LEU A 521 3.38 -12.38 20.08
C LEU A 521 2.49 -13.32 19.27
N SER A 522 2.36 -13.06 17.97
CA SER A 522 1.40 -13.76 17.10
C SER A 522 1.85 -15.16 16.69
N PHE A 523 3.18 -15.41 16.63
CA PHE A 523 3.73 -16.69 16.21
C PHE A 523 4.63 -17.32 17.28
N ASN A 524 4.60 -18.65 17.34
CA ASN A 524 5.39 -19.46 18.27
C ASN A 524 6.29 -20.44 17.49
N ASP A 525 7.18 -19.92 16.64
CA ASP A 525 8.17 -20.70 15.94
C ASP A 525 9.59 -20.14 16.10
N GLN A 526 10.57 -21.03 16.20
CA GLN A 526 11.96 -20.67 16.54
C GLN A 526 12.61 -19.73 15.52
N THR A 527 12.19 -19.79 14.25
CA THR A 527 12.79 -18.95 13.19
C THR A 527 12.30 -17.52 13.34
N THR A 528 10.99 -17.34 13.53
CA THR A 528 10.38 -16.04 13.82
C THR A 528 10.93 -15.44 15.10
N ASP A 529 11.02 -16.22 16.19
CA ASP A 529 11.59 -15.76 17.46
C ASP A 529 13.01 -15.22 17.24
N ARG A 530 13.90 -16.00 16.61
CA ARG A 530 15.29 -15.61 16.31
C ARG A 530 15.39 -14.32 15.51
N MET A 531 14.61 -14.19 14.44
CA MET A 531 14.64 -12.98 13.59
C MET A 531 14.11 -11.75 14.33
N ALA A 532 12.99 -11.91 15.04
CA ALA A 532 12.36 -10.81 15.75
C ALA A 532 13.24 -10.27 16.88
N VAL A 533 13.84 -11.14 17.70
CA VAL A 533 14.74 -10.69 18.77
C VAL A 533 16.03 -10.08 18.21
N ALA A 534 16.54 -10.57 17.08
CA ALA A 534 17.70 -9.97 16.42
C ALA A 534 17.40 -8.52 15.99
N ILE A 535 16.29 -8.29 15.30
CA ILE A 535 15.85 -6.95 14.89
C ILE A 535 15.61 -6.05 16.11
N CYS A 536 14.87 -6.53 17.11
CA CYS A 536 14.56 -5.77 18.33
C CYS A 536 15.83 -5.40 19.12
N SER A 537 16.83 -6.28 19.18
CA SER A 537 18.09 -6.00 19.89
C SER A 537 18.82 -4.78 19.34
N ILE A 538 18.74 -4.54 18.02
CA ILE A 538 19.33 -3.39 17.34
C ILE A 538 18.41 -2.18 17.44
N LEU A 539 17.11 -2.34 17.17
CA LEU A 539 16.17 -1.21 17.14
C LEU A 539 15.95 -0.58 18.52
N ALA A 540 15.91 -1.38 19.59
CA ALA A 540 15.76 -0.87 20.95
C ALA A 540 16.87 0.14 21.32
N ALA A 541 18.11 -0.09 20.87
CA ALA A 541 19.21 0.84 21.07
C ALA A 541 19.12 2.13 20.21
N LYS A 542 18.32 2.12 19.13
CA LYS A 542 18.26 3.20 18.12
C LYS A 542 16.96 4.03 18.14
N ILE A 543 15.95 3.63 18.89
CA ILE A 543 14.73 4.42 19.13
C ILE A 543 14.86 5.25 20.40
N SER A 544 14.12 6.34 20.51
CA SER A 544 14.20 7.24 21.67
C SER A 544 13.80 6.55 22.99
N THR A 545 14.21 7.12 24.13
CA THR A 545 13.89 6.60 25.47
C THR A 545 12.38 6.57 25.75
N SER A 546 11.62 7.55 25.24
CA SER A 546 10.16 7.55 25.34
C SER A 546 9.53 6.41 24.54
N GLN A 547 10.07 6.11 23.36
CA GLN A 547 9.63 5.01 22.50
C GLN A 547 10.01 3.64 23.06
N THR A 548 11.23 3.48 23.62
CA THR A 548 11.60 2.23 24.31
C THR A 548 10.68 1.99 25.50
N ALA A 549 10.36 3.01 26.29
CA ALA A 549 9.45 2.90 27.42
C ALA A 549 8.03 2.46 27.00
N LEU A 550 7.50 3.00 25.90
CA LEU A 550 6.20 2.59 25.36
C LEU A 550 6.14 1.11 24.96
N LEU A 551 7.21 0.58 24.36
CA LEU A 551 7.29 -0.85 24.01
C LEU A 551 7.55 -1.70 25.26
N GLY A 552 8.55 -1.36 26.05
CA GLY A 552 8.99 -2.15 27.20
C GLY A 552 7.98 -2.19 28.34
N ALA A 553 7.12 -1.18 28.50
CA ALA A 553 6.05 -1.19 29.50
C ALA A 553 4.86 -2.11 29.14
N SER A 554 4.88 -2.77 27.97
CA SER A 554 3.89 -3.80 27.63
C SER A 554 4.21 -5.12 28.32
N ASN A 555 3.37 -5.53 29.27
CA ASN A 555 3.49 -6.83 29.97
C ASN A 555 3.54 -8.00 28.98
N LEU A 556 2.80 -7.92 27.87
CA LEU A 556 2.75 -8.98 26.87
C LEU A 556 4.11 -9.20 26.19
N TYR A 557 4.77 -8.12 25.76
CA TYR A 557 6.09 -8.21 25.13
C TYR A 557 7.14 -8.68 26.14
N MET A 558 7.13 -8.12 27.35
CA MET A 558 8.06 -8.51 28.41
C MET A 558 7.94 -10.01 28.72
N LEU A 559 6.73 -10.49 28.97
CA LEU A 559 6.47 -11.89 29.28
C LEU A 559 6.91 -12.83 28.16
N LYS A 560 6.68 -12.45 26.89
CA LYS A 560 7.13 -13.25 25.74
C LYS A 560 8.67 -13.31 25.66
N LEU A 561 9.37 -12.19 25.85
CA LEU A 561 10.84 -12.17 25.86
C LEU A 561 11.42 -12.99 27.01
N LEU A 562 10.87 -12.87 28.23
CA LEU A 562 11.28 -13.66 29.39
C LEU A 562 11.03 -15.16 29.17
N ARG A 563 9.92 -15.55 28.54
CA ARG A 563 9.67 -16.96 28.17
C ARG A 563 10.71 -17.52 27.20
N ILE A 564 11.22 -16.72 26.27
CA ILE A 564 12.30 -17.16 25.35
C ILE A 564 13.59 -17.41 26.15
N VAL A 565 13.93 -16.51 27.08
CA VAL A 565 15.09 -16.69 27.99
C VAL A 565 14.91 -17.94 28.84
N GLN A 566 13.76 -18.09 29.49
CA GLN A 566 13.44 -19.24 30.34
C GLN A 566 13.57 -20.55 29.59
N LYS A 567 12.97 -20.64 28.39
CA LYS A 567 13.05 -21.85 27.57
C LYS A 567 14.49 -22.21 27.21
N ARG A 568 15.32 -21.25 26.80
CA ARG A 568 16.73 -21.51 26.45
C ARG A 568 17.57 -21.92 27.66
N MET A 569 17.26 -21.37 28.83
CA MET A 569 17.87 -21.78 30.09
C MET A 569 17.50 -23.22 30.46
N GLU A 570 16.21 -23.57 30.39
CA GLU A 570 15.71 -24.93 30.65
C GLU A 570 16.29 -25.95 29.66
N ASP A 571 16.45 -25.56 28.39
CA ASP A 571 17.10 -26.38 27.36
C ASP A 571 18.63 -26.48 27.55
N GLY A 572 19.24 -25.65 28.40
CA GLY A 572 20.70 -25.58 28.59
C GLY A 572 21.45 -25.00 27.39
N ILE A 573 20.81 -24.18 26.55
CA ILE A 573 21.35 -23.71 25.27
C ILE A 573 21.71 -22.22 25.34
N VAL A 574 22.97 -21.90 25.05
CA VAL A 574 23.43 -20.50 24.85
C VAL A 574 23.64 -20.23 23.35
N ASP A 575 22.54 -19.93 22.66
CA ASP A 575 22.55 -19.60 21.23
C ASP A 575 22.47 -18.08 20.98
N ILE A 576 22.53 -17.69 19.70
CA ILE A 576 22.38 -16.28 19.33
C ILE A 576 20.98 -15.73 19.68
N THR A 577 19.96 -16.58 19.71
CA THR A 577 18.59 -16.19 20.10
C THR A 577 18.57 -15.71 21.54
N LEU A 578 19.16 -16.47 22.47
CA LEU A 578 19.30 -16.06 23.87
C LEU A 578 20.09 -14.74 23.97
N LYS A 579 21.23 -14.64 23.29
CA LYS A 579 22.08 -13.43 23.32
C LYS A 579 21.35 -12.19 22.81
N PHE A 580 20.59 -12.30 21.72
CA PHE A 580 19.78 -11.19 21.19
C PHE A 580 18.60 -10.86 22.10
N THR A 581 17.95 -11.86 22.69
CA THR A 581 16.83 -11.65 23.62
C THR A 581 17.29 -10.88 24.86
N LEU A 582 18.42 -11.28 25.45
CA LEU A 582 19.04 -10.57 26.57
C LEU A 582 19.45 -9.15 26.19
N SER A 583 19.99 -8.96 24.99
CA SER A 583 20.35 -7.63 24.49
C SER A 583 19.14 -6.73 24.28
N ALA A 584 18.03 -7.28 23.78
CA ALA A 584 16.78 -6.55 23.62
C ALA A 584 16.20 -6.14 24.98
N LEU A 585 16.18 -7.05 25.96
CA LEU A 585 15.74 -6.76 27.33
C LEU A 585 16.60 -5.67 27.99
N TRP A 586 17.92 -5.75 27.84
CA TRP A 586 18.84 -4.73 28.36
C TRP A 586 18.55 -3.35 27.73
N ASN A 587 18.43 -3.28 26.40
CA ASN A 587 18.16 -2.02 25.71
C ASN A 587 16.74 -1.46 25.96
N LEU A 588 15.75 -2.31 26.22
CA LEU A 588 14.38 -1.87 26.55
C LEU A 588 14.26 -1.31 27.97
N THR A 589 15.08 -1.81 28.90
CA THR A 589 15.11 -1.34 30.30
C THR A 589 15.97 -0.08 30.50
N ASP A 590 16.86 0.21 29.54
CA ASP A 590 17.76 1.37 29.58
C ASP A 590 16.99 2.70 29.67
N GLU A 591 17.30 3.48 30.72
CA GLU A 591 16.64 4.73 31.08
C GLU A 591 15.09 4.65 31.09
N SER A 592 14.53 3.47 31.38
CA SER A 592 13.07 3.23 31.39
C SER A 592 12.61 2.63 32.73
N PRO A 593 12.25 3.48 33.73
CA PRO A 593 11.77 3.01 35.01
C PRO A 593 10.52 2.13 34.91
N ALA A 594 9.58 2.47 34.02
CA ALA A 594 8.35 1.70 33.83
C ALA A 594 8.64 0.29 33.27
N THR A 595 9.60 0.16 32.35
CA THR A 595 9.99 -1.16 31.82
C THR A 595 10.72 -1.99 32.87
N CYS A 596 11.56 -1.37 33.70
CA CYS A 596 12.20 -2.05 34.83
C CYS A 596 11.16 -2.60 35.83
N GLU A 597 10.09 -1.85 36.11
CA GLU A 597 9.00 -2.32 36.96
C GLU A 597 8.27 -3.52 36.37
N VAL A 598 7.93 -3.47 35.08
CA VAL A 598 7.27 -4.58 34.40
C VAL A 598 8.17 -5.82 34.41
N PHE A 599 9.47 -5.66 34.16
CA PHE A 599 10.43 -6.77 34.27
C PHE A 599 10.43 -7.41 35.67
N LEU A 600 10.42 -6.60 36.73
CA LEU A 600 10.35 -7.10 38.11
C LEU A 600 8.99 -7.77 38.42
N ALA A 601 7.89 -7.17 37.99
CA ALA A 601 6.53 -7.70 38.17
C ALA A 601 6.36 -9.07 37.49
N GLU A 602 6.97 -9.27 36.33
CA GLU A 602 6.97 -10.53 35.58
C GLU A 602 8.04 -11.53 36.04
N LYS A 603 8.59 -11.35 37.26
CA LYS A 603 9.59 -12.24 37.88
C LYS A 603 10.91 -12.37 37.08
N GLY A 604 11.27 -11.34 36.31
CA GLY A 604 12.49 -11.32 35.51
C GLY A 604 13.76 -11.42 36.34
N LEU A 605 13.79 -10.83 37.55
CA LEU A 605 14.95 -10.87 38.44
C LEU A 605 15.29 -12.31 38.87
N GLN A 606 14.28 -13.10 39.27
CA GLN A 606 14.51 -14.49 39.68
C GLN A 606 15.05 -15.32 38.51
N LEU A 607 14.49 -15.13 37.31
CA LEU A 607 14.95 -15.82 36.11
C LEU A 607 16.40 -15.45 35.76
N PHE A 608 16.78 -14.17 35.86
CA PHE A 608 18.12 -13.72 35.53
C PHE A 608 19.17 -14.23 36.52
N LEU A 609 18.82 -14.40 37.80
CA LEU A 609 19.72 -15.01 38.78
C LEU A 609 19.93 -16.50 38.50
N GLN A 610 18.86 -17.24 38.18
CA GLN A 610 18.95 -18.63 37.73
C GLN A 610 19.82 -18.75 36.48
N LEU A 611 19.78 -17.75 35.58
CA LEU A 611 20.59 -17.74 34.37
C LEU A 611 22.09 -17.64 34.67
N LEU A 612 22.49 -16.81 35.65
CA LEU A 612 23.89 -16.72 36.11
C LEU A 612 24.36 -18.02 36.76
N GLU A 613 23.49 -18.66 37.54
CA GLU A 613 23.77 -19.96 38.19
C GLU A 613 23.89 -21.10 37.15
N THR A 614 23.06 -21.06 36.10
CA THR A 614 23.04 -22.07 35.04
C THR A 614 24.22 -21.91 34.08
N PHE A 615 24.63 -20.68 33.78
CA PHE A 615 25.71 -20.36 32.83
C PHE A 615 26.85 -19.52 33.43
N PRO A 616 27.51 -19.98 34.52
CA PRO A 616 28.45 -19.16 35.32
C PRO A 616 29.78 -18.85 34.61
N ARG A 617 30.00 -19.36 33.39
CA ARG A 617 31.22 -19.15 32.60
C ARG A 617 30.97 -18.46 31.26
N ASP A 618 29.73 -18.11 30.94
CA ASP A 618 29.42 -17.39 29.70
C ASP A 618 29.43 -15.88 29.93
N ALA A 619 30.58 -15.26 29.63
CA ALA A 619 30.77 -13.82 29.79
C ALA A 619 29.75 -12.97 29.00
N ALA A 620 29.23 -13.49 27.88
CA ALA A 620 28.29 -12.75 27.05
C ALA A 620 26.87 -12.73 27.63
N VAL A 621 26.48 -13.80 28.34
CA VAL A 621 25.25 -13.87 29.16
C VAL A 621 25.42 -12.99 30.39
N GLU A 622 26.52 -13.18 31.13
CA GLU A 622 26.83 -12.44 32.35
C GLU A 622 26.79 -10.92 32.11
N THR A 623 27.49 -10.43 31.09
CA THR A 623 27.53 -8.99 30.77
C THR A 623 26.13 -8.41 30.52
N LYS A 624 25.25 -9.14 29.82
CA LYS A 624 23.90 -8.63 29.50
C LYS A 624 22.96 -8.68 30.69
N VAL A 625 23.08 -9.72 31.51
CA VAL A 625 22.33 -9.83 32.77
C VAL A 625 22.74 -8.71 33.72
N LEU A 626 24.04 -8.53 33.95
CA LEU A 626 24.55 -7.46 34.81
C LEU A 626 24.22 -6.07 34.25
N GLY A 627 24.28 -5.90 32.93
CA GLY A 627 23.86 -4.66 32.27
C GLY A 627 22.41 -4.29 32.58
N LEU A 628 21.47 -5.22 32.41
CA LEU A 628 20.06 -4.98 32.75
C LEU A 628 19.88 -4.70 34.25
N LEU A 629 20.56 -5.44 35.12
CA LEU A 629 20.48 -5.24 36.57
C LEU A 629 21.03 -3.87 36.99
N ASN A 630 22.04 -3.35 36.30
CA ASN A 630 22.52 -1.98 36.49
C ASN A 630 21.43 -0.95 36.18
N ASN A 631 20.70 -1.11 35.08
CA ASN A 631 19.58 -0.23 34.73
C ASN A 631 18.49 -0.23 35.82
N ILE A 632 18.20 -1.38 36.45
CA ILE A 632 17.27 -1.45 37.59
C ILE A 632 17.85 -0.70 38.81
N ALA A 633 19.14 -0.87 39.09
CA ALA A 633 19.81 -0.22 40.21
C ALA A 633 19.84 1.31 40.08
N GLU A 634 19.93 1.84 38.85
CA GLU A 634 19.84 3.27 38.57
C GLU A 634 18.53 3.87 39.09
N VAL A 635 17.41 3.13 39.01
CA VAL A 635 16.09 3.57 39.47
C VAL A 635 15.96 3.52 40.99
N SER A 636 16.08 4.68 41.65
CA SER A 636 16.12 4.81 43.12
C SER A 636 15.08 3.99 43.90
N ARG A 637 13.82 3.97 43.44
CA ARG A 637 12.72 3.25 44.12
C ARG A 637 12.75 1.72 43.93
N LEU A 638 13.47 1.21 42.92
CA LEU A 638 13.55 -0.22 42.63
C LEU A 638 14.77 -0.90 43.27
N ARG A 639 15.74 -0.12 43.78
CA ARG A 639 16.94 -0.64 44.46
C ARG A 639 16.61 -1.63 45.59
N ILE A 640 15.51 -1.42 46.31
CA ILE A 640 15.08 -2.31 47.39
C ILE A 640 14.85 -3.75 46.91
N SER A 641 14.42 -3.95 45.66
CA SER A 641 14.23 -5.28 45.07
C SER A 641 15.55 -6.02 44.85
N LEU A 642 16.67 -5.30 44.74
CA LEU A 642 18.01 -5.85 44.55
C LEU A 642 18.77 -6.03 45.87
N ILE A 643 18.38 -5.34 46.95
CA ILE A 643 19.08 -5.41 48.25
C ILE A 643 18.65 -6.68 49.00
N ASN A 644 19.28 -7.81 48.66
CA ASN A 644 19.13 -9.05 49.41
C ASN A 644 20.44 -9.87 49.38
N LYS A 645 20.65 -10.69 50.41
CA LYS A 645 21.88 -11.48 50.60
C LYS A 645 22.23 -12.36 49.40
N ASN A 646 21.25 -13.05 48.83
CA ASN A 646 21.48 -14.00 47.73
C ASN A 646 22.01 -13.27 46.49
N PHE A 647 21.37 -12.16 46.13
CA PHE A 647 21.77 -11.32 45.02
C PHE A 647 23.16 -10.70 45.22
N ILE A 648 23.35 -10.02 46.34
CA ILE A 648 24.59 -9.27 46.60
C ILE A 648 25.80 -10.22 46.63
N THR A 649 25.67 -11.41 47.21
CA THR A 649 26.77 -12.38 47.27
C THR A 649 27.21 -12.83 45.87
N GLN A 650 26.26 -12.96 44.93
CA GLN A 650 26.56 -13.32 43.53
C GLN A 650 27.24 -12.17 42.76
N LEU A 651 27.04 -10.91 43.16
CA LEU A 651 27.58 -9.73 42.48
C LEU A 651 29.02 -9.33 42.84
N ARG A 652 29.57 -9.82 43.96
CA ARG A 652 30.82 -9.31 44.58
C ARG A 652 32.07 -9.35 43.70
N TYR A 653 32.04 -10.03 42.55
CA TYR A 653 33.22 -10.17 41.68
C TYR A 653 33.22 -9.29 40.41
N PHE A 654 32.07 -8.75 39.96
CA PHE A 654 31.99 -8.08 38.63
C PHE A 654 31.08 -6.84 38.52
N ALA A 655 30.45 -6.36 39.61
CA ALA A 655 29.31 -5.45 39.53
C ALA A 655 29.44 -4.11 40.29
N ALA A 656 30.63 -3.47 40.27
CA ALA A 656 30.88 -2.24 41.02
C ALA A 656 29.86 -1.10 40.74
N GLY A 657 29.35 -0.99 39.50
CA GLY A 657 28.32 0.00 39.16
C GLY A 657 26.98 -0.25 39.85
N ILE A 658 26.52 -1.51 39.87
CA ILE A 658 25.32 -1.89 40.61
C ILE A 658 25.51 -1.55 42.09
N VAL A 659 26.65 -1.93 42.67
CA VAL A 659 26.96 -1.64 44.09
C VAL A 659 26.95 -0.14 44.37
N ALA A 660 27.56 0.68 43.51
CA ALA A 660 27.58 2.14 43.65
C ALA A 660 26.16 2.73 43.73
N HIS A 661 25.22 2.21 42.94
CA HIS A 661 23.81 2.59 43.04
C HIS A 661 23.11 2.06 44.30
N LEU A 662 23.33 0.79 44.66
CA LEU A 662 22.66 0.17 45.81
C LEU A 662 23.05 0.84 47.13
N VAL A 663 24.34 1.16 47.34
CA VAL A 663 24.79 1.81 48.57
C VAL A 663 24.24 3.24 48.73
N CYS A 664 23.69 3.84 47.67
CA CYS A 664 22.94 5.10 47.74
C CYS A 664 21.48 4.92 48.16
N ALA A 665 20.97 3.68 48.34
CA ALA A 665 19.65 3.45 48.92
C ALA A 665 19.59 3.88 50.40
N GLY A 666 18.39 4.22 50.88
CA GLY A 666 18.15 4.62 52.26
C GLY A 666 18.50 3.50 53.25
N HIS A 667 18.88 3.86 54.47
CA HIS A 667 19.30 2.92 55.51
C HIS A 667 18.24 1.85 55.81
N ASP A 668 16.95 2.20 55.70
CA ASP A 668 15.84 1.27 55.95
C ASP A 668 15.80 0.10 54.97
N CYS A 669 16.28 0.28 53.74
CA CYS A 669 16.34 -0.80 52.75
C CYS A 669 17.29 -1.93 53.15
N TRP A 670 18.20 -1.69 54.10
CA TRP A 670 19.27 -2.61 54.48
C TRP A 670 18.97 -3.44 55.74
N ARG A 671 17.96 -3.07 56.54
CA ARG A 671 17.71 -3.64 57.88
C ARG A 671 17.61 -5.18 57.89
N ASP A 672 16.99 -5.77 56.87
CA ASP A 672 16.78 -7.22 56.75
C ASP A 672 17.55 -7.86 55.59
N SER A 673 18.52 -7.14 55.02
CA SER A 673 19.24 -7.57 53.82
C SER A 673 20.20 -8.73 54.06
N GLY A 674 20.66 -8.93 55.31
CA GLY A 674 21.70 -9.90 55.66
C GLY A 674 23.11 -9.53 55.19
N VAL A 675 23.33 -8.29 54.72
CA VAL A 675 24.61 -7.76 54.26
C VAL A 675 24.85 -6.36 54.83
N SER A 676 26.07 -6.06 55.28
CA SER A 676 26.43 -4.71 55.72
C SER A 676 26.66 -3.78 54.52
N ARG A 677 25.92 -2.67 54.50
CA ARG A 677 26.08 -1.59 53.53
C ARG A 677 27.48 -0.98 53.61
N GLU A 678 28.01 -0.80 54.81
CA GLU A 678 29.30 -0.21 55.10
C GLU A 678 30.45 -1.09 54.60
N THR A 679 30.33 -2.41 54.77
CA THR A 679 31.28 -3.38 54.20
C THR A 679 31.30 -3.28 52.67
N LEU A 680 30.13 -3.27 52.01
CA LEU A 680 30.06 -3.14 50.54
C LEU A 680 30.62 -1.81 50.03
N LEU A 681 30.36 -0.71 50.76
CA LEU A 681 30.90 0.61 50.40
C LEU A 681 32.42 0.62 50.49
N THR A 682 32.98 -0.06 51.51
CA THR A 682 34.44 -0.19 51.68
C THR A 682 35.04 -1.04 50.57
N GLU A 683 34.46 -2.22 50.30
CA GLU A 683 34.89 -3.12 49.21
C GLU A 683 34.85 -2.42 47.84
N LEU A 684 33.81 -1.62 47.56
CA LEU A 684 33.72 -0.84 46.33
C LEU A 684 34.93 0.07 46.14
N GLY A 685 35.33 0.79 47.20
CA GLY A 685 36.49 1.68 47.17
C GLY A 685 37.79 0.91 46.90
N GLU A 686 38.01 -0.20 47.61
CA GLU A 686 39.20 -1.04 47.45
C GLU A 686 39.32 -1.59 46.03
N VAL A 687 38.21 -2.07 45.46
CA VAL A 687 38.17 -2.64 44.10
C VAL A 687 38.47 -1.57 43.05
N VAL A 688 37.81 -0.40 43.11
CA VAL A 688 37.98 0.66 42.11
C VAL A 688 39.40 1.25 42.17
N MET A 689 39.96 1.41 43.37
CA MET A 689 41.35 1.87 43.54
C MET A 689 42.39 0.90 42.95
N GLY A 690 42.07 -0.40 42.91
CA GLY A 690 42.92 -1.43 42.33
C GLY A 690 42.88 -1.53 40.80
N TRP A 691 41.97 -0.80 40.13
CA TRP A 691 41.81 -0.92 38.68
C TRP A 691 42.86 -0.14 37.90
N SER A 692 43.43 -0.82 36.89
CA SER A 692 44.19 -0.17 35.83
C SER A 692 43.26 0.31 34.73
N GLN A 693 43.66 1.37 34.01
CA GLN A 693 42.86 1.87 32.90
C GLN A 693 42.81 0.81 31.78
N PRO A 694 41.62 0.32 31.39
CA PRO A 694 41.49 -0.67 30.34
C PRO A 694 42.01 -0.12 29.01
N LYS A 695 42.52 -0.99 28.12
CA LYS A 695 43.04 -0.54 26.81
C LYS A 695 41.92 -0.19 25.83
N GLU A 696 40.81 -0.91 25.87
CA GLU A 696 39.68 -0.80 24.94
C GLU A 696 38.45 -0.15 25.60
N GLU A 697 37.52 0.38 24.78
CA GLU A 697 36.20 0.82 25.25
C GLU A 697 35.42 -0.40 25.74
N MET A 698 34.92 -0.36 26.98
CA MET A 698 34.28 -1.52 27.61
C MET A 698 32.76 -1.47 27.56
N VAL A 699 32.19 -0.26 27.56
CA VAL A 699 30.76 0.01 27.69
C VAL A 699 30.44 1.28 26.92
N ALA A 700 29.24 1.35 26.34
CA ALA A 700 28.73 2.56 25.71
C ALA A 700 27.51 3.11 26.46
N TYR A 701 27.52 4.43 26.71
CA TYR A 701 26.41 5.11 27.39
C TYR A 701 25.54 5.91 26.41
N ARG A 702 24.24 5.90 26.67
CA ARG A 702 23.25 6.71 25.94
C ARG A 702 23.19 8.15 26.47
N SER A 703 23.26 8.30 27.80
CA SER A 703 23.43 9.57 28.50
C SER A 703 24.31 9.39 29.74
N PHE A 704 24.71 10.50 30.36
CA PHE A 704 25.37 10.54 31.66
C PHE A 704 24.42 10.94 32.81
N GLN A 705 23.12 11.06 32.55
CA GLN A 705 22.14 11.37 33.59
C GLN A 705 22.19 10.41 34.80
N PRO A 706 22.39 9.08 34.62
CA PRO A 706 22.48 8.17 35.76
C PRO A 706 23.69 8.41 36.68
N PHE A 707 24.75 9.10 36.21
CA PHE A 707 25.94 9.39 36.98
C PHE A 707 25.78 10.61 37.89
N ILE A 708 24.91 11.56 37.56
CA ILE A 708 24.75 12.81 38.33
C ILE A 708 24.40 12.52 39.80
N PRO A 709 23.41 11.66 40.14
CA PRO A 709 23.11 11.34 41.54
C PRO A 709 24.28 10.69 42.29
N LEU A 710 25.16 9.98 41.59
CA LEU A 710 26.32 9.32 42.19
C LEU A 710 27.46 10.32 42.45
N LEU A 711 27.68 11.25 41.51
CA LEU A 711 28.61 12.36 41.70
C LEU A 711 28.18 13.26 42.86
N MET A 712 26.88 13.46 43.05
CA MET A 712 26.31 14.26 44.15
C MET A 712 26.25 13.53 45.50
N ALA A 713 26.69 12.26 45.58
CA ALA A 713 26.77 11.51 46.84
C ALA A 713 28.00 11.92 47.67
N LEU A 714 28.03 13.18 48.12
CA LEU A 714 29.18 13.80 48.81
C LEU A 714 29.59 13.08 50.11
N ASP A 715 28.66 12.34 50.72
CA ASP A 715 28.90 11.54 51.93
C ASP A 715 29.48 10.15 51.63
N LYS A 716 29.71 9.80 50.36
CA LYS A 716 30.17 8.48 49.88
C LYS A 716 31.29 8.63 48.85
N PRO A 717 32.53 8.96 49.26
CA PRO A 717 33.64 9.18 48.32
C PRO A 717 33.93 7.96 47.44
N GLN A 718 33.69 6.73 47.90
CA GLN A 718 33.86 5.51 47.11
C GLN A 718 32.89 5.44 45.92
N VAL A 719 31.68 5.96 46.07
CA VAL A 719 30.68 6.06 44.99
C VAL A 719 31.12 7.12 43.97
N GLN A 720 31.56 8.29 44.45
CA GLN A 720 32.09 9.33 43.57
C GLN A 720 33.32 8.85 42.80
N LEU A 721 34.22 8.11 43.45
CA LEU A 721 35.40 7.52 42.82
C LEU A 721 35.01 6.61 41.66
N TRP A 722 34.03 5.72 41.85
CA TRP A 722 33.52 4.87 40.77
C TRP A 722 32.94 5.69 39.62
N ALA A 723 32.09 6.67 39.92
CA ALA A 723 31.43 7.50 38.91
C ALA A 723 32.44 8.30 38.07
N VAL A 724 33.42 8.93 38.72
CA VAL A 724 34.50 9.67 38.05
C VAL A 724 35.38 8.73 37.24
N TRP A 725 35.72 7.55 37.75
CA TRP A 725 36.50 6.56 37.02
C TRP A 725 35.80 6.13 35.72
N ALA A 726 34.49 5.84 35.78
CA ALA A 726 33.71 5.42 34.62
C ALA A 726 33.61 6.53 33.56
N LEU A 727 33.34 7.78 33.98
CA LEU A 727 33.32 8.94 33.09
C LEU A 727 34.68 9.19 32.45
N HIS A 728 35.75 9.13 33.24
CA HIS A 728 37.13 9.25 32.74
C HIS A 728 37.45 8.15 31.71
N HIS A 729 37.06 6.91 31.97
CA HIS A 729 37.27 5.80 31.04
C HIS A 729 36.65 6.08 29.66
N VAL A 730 35.35 6.34 29.59
CA VAL A 730 34.69 6.50 28.29
C VAL A 730 35.10 7.78 27.56
N THR A 731 35.34 8.88 28.28
CA THR A 731 35.80 10.14 27.68
C THR A 731 37.23 10.08 27.16
N THR A 732 38.11 9.28 27.76
CA THR A 732 39.46 9.05 27.23
C THR A 732 39.47 8.09 26.04
N LYS A 733 38.56 7.12 25.98
CA LYS A 733 38.49 6.14 24.88
C LYS A 733 37.77 6.65 23.64
N ASN A 734 36.72 7.45 23.82
CA ASN A 734 35.93 7.99 22.71
C ASN A 734 35.53 9.44 22.99
N SER A 735 36.54 10.30 23.06
CA SER A 735 36.40 11.72 23.38
C SER A 735 35.45 12.45 22.43
N SER A 736 35.47 12.12 21.14
CA SER A 736 34.60 12.70 20.13
C SER A 736 33.11 12.51 20.42
N ARG A 737 32.73 11.37 21.03
CA ARG A 737 31.34 11.09 21.40
C ARG A 737 31.00 11.63 22.77
N TYR A 738 31.82 11.32 23.77
CA TYR A 738 31.43 11.49 25.17
C TYR A 738 31.79 12.86 25.75
N CYS A 739 32.84 13.54 25.30
CA CYS A 739 33.14 14.88 25.81
C CYS A 739 32.04 15.91 25.46
N PRO A 740 31.50 15.95 24.22
CA PRO A 740 30.35 16.80 23.92
C PRO A 740 29.10 16.43 24.72
N MET A 741 28.86 15.13 24.95
CA MET A 741 27.75 14.64 25.78
C MET A 741 27.87 15.12 27.24
N LEU A 742 29.07 15.01 27.82
CA LEU A 742 29.39 15.44 29.18
C LEU A 742 29.06 16.93 29.40
N ILE A 743 29.46 17.79 28.45
CA ILE A 743 29.19 19.24 28.52
C ILE A 743 27.70 19.52 28.29
N ARG A 744 27.10 18.93 27.26
CA ARG A 744 25.68 19.15 26.91
C ARG A 744 24.75 18.79 28.07
N GLU A 745 25.12 17.80 28.86
CA GLU A 745 24.33 17.28 29.98
C GLU A 745 24.71 17.91 31.33
N GLY A 746 25.59 18.92 31.35
CA GLY A 746 25.96 19.68 32.55
C GLY A 746 26.81 18.91 33.57
N VAL A 747 27.37 17.77 33.17
CA VAL A 747 28.18 16.92 34.05
C VAL A 747 29.52 17.60 34.38
N ASP A 748 30.05 18.42 33.47
CA ASP A 748 31.28 19.17 33.71
C ASP A 748 31.12 20.21 34.82
N ASP A 749 29.95 20.83 34.93
CA ASP A 749 29.66 21.78 36.00
C ASP A 749 29.58 21.08 37.36
N VAL A 750 28.96 19.90 37.42
CA VAL A 750 28.96 19.03 38.62
C VAL A 750 30.39 18.65 39.02
N LEU A 751 31.24 18.25 38.07
CA LEU A 751 32.64 17.91 38.33
C LEU A 751 33.45 19.12 38.83
N LYS A 752 33.24 20.31 38.27
CA LYS A 752 33.87 21.56 38.74
C LYS A 752 33.43 21.92 40.15
N GLU A 753 32.16 21.70 40.48
CA GLU A 753 31.63 21.94 41.83
C GLU A 753 32.29 21.01 42.86
N ILE A 754 32.37 19.71 42.56
CA ILE A 754 33.06 18.73 43.42
C ILE A 754 34.53 19.10 43.60
N ASN A 755 35.22 19.49 42.53
CA ASN A 755 36.64 19.85 42.60
C ASN A 755 36.91 21.16 43.39
N ARG A 756 35.93 22.07 43.46
CA ARG A 756 36.04 23.29 44.28
C ARG A 756 35.92 22.99 45.78
N GLY A 757 35.44 21.81 46.16
CA GLY A 757 35.14 21.44 47.53
C GLY A 757 33.88 22.16 48.06
N PRO A 758 33.34 21.74 49.22
CA PRO A 758 32.20 22.41 49.83
C PRO A 758 32.54 23.89 50.07
N ARG A 759 31.68 24.80 49.59
CA ARG A 759 31.79 26.22 49.96
C ARG A 759 31.59 26.30 51.48
N SER A 760 32.69 26.60 52.17
CA SER A 760 32.76 26.88 53.61
C SER A 760 31.75 27.94 54.04
#